data_AF-A0A0J8VES3-F1
#
_entry.id   AF-A0A0J8VES3-F1
#
_cell.length_a   1.000
_cell.length_b   1.000
_cell.length_c   1.000
_cell.angle_alpha   90.00
_cell.angle_beta   90.00
_cell.angle_gamma   90.00
#
_symmetry.space_group_name_H-M   'P 1'
#
loop_
_entity.id
_entity.type
_entity.pdbx_description
1 polymer ?
#
loop_
_entity_poly.entity_id
_entity_poly.type
_entity_poly.pdbx_seq_one_letter_code
_entity_poly.pdbx_strand_id
1 'polypeptide(L)'
;MTKDCYHCGDPVLTGDQFQVEILGETRDMCCPGCEAVAQTIVESGLTSYYEYRTAPAEKADLVPQQLQSLLLYDHEEVQQEFVRNNENSKEVTLSLEGVSCAACAWLIEKQLMREAGIISIRVNTTTHRAILAWDPEQTKLSHLLSCIHKLGYKAAPFEADAQEQHYHQTMKQYLYKLGIAGIATMQVMMLAVALYFEVFGDLDTEFRNYLRWVSLIFATPVLLYSALPFYLNAWRNLRALTLGMDVPVSIALLFAYAASVYATVTETGEVFFESISMFTFFLLLGRFLEMRARRQAAAASANLLKLVPAMATLEDGTQVAAKTLKVDDIVSVLPGESLPADGIVLSGETHIDESMLTGEPMPVPRNKDDLVYAGTINGDGNIKIRVTQDRQNSLISNIVRLQDEAQMSKPKVAVLADVVARYFVAVILIVAAGTWYYWHQQQPDDALWITLAVLVATCPCALSLATPTALTCSTSSLGRLGILLRRGHVLETLCTVNQLVIDKTGTLTEGNVRLVETRLFDDHTEQQALMVAAELERFANHPIANAFKPHRNEQTLFNHVENTIGQGLIGELEEQKWRIGQLAFALEGNPNAEQLSREMDNQFQVWLSCDGNLVAAFKLEDPIREDSAELIQQFHNAGIRVTMLTGDNSISAQRVANELGIDKLVSGVTPEGKLQYLRSLNTDDIALMIGDGVNDAPVLAGAHLSVAMGGGTDIAKSSADMVLLGDQLTRILNARKLALRTKKIIRENLAWALGYNLIILPLAVAGFVAPYIAVVGMSASSIIVVSNSLRLLK
;
A
#
# COMPACT_ATOMS: atom_id res chain seq x y z
N MET A 1 -39.18 -53.17 -9.32
CA MET A 1 -39.04 -52.40 -8.07
C MET A 1 -37.73 -51.66 -8.18
N THR A 2 -37.77 -50.34 -8.35
CA THR A 2 -36.58 -49.49 -8.21
C THR A 2 -36.08 -49.62 -6.79
N LYS A 3 -34.82 -49.99 -6.59
CA LYS A 3 -34.19 -49.93 -5.27
C LYS A 3 -33.97 -48.46 -4.95
N ASP A 4 -34.28 -48.04 -3.73
CA ASP A 4 -34.03 -46.68 -3.27
C ASP A 4 -32.65 -46.61 -2.60
N CYS A 5 -31.97 -45.47 -2.76
CA CYS A 5 -30.68 -45.18 -2.18
C CYS A 5 -30.78 -45.27 -0.67
N TYR A 6 -29.91 -46.07 -0.07
CA TYR A 6 -29.96 -46.24 1.38
C TYR A 6 -29.59 -44.95 2.12
N HIS A 7 -28.80 -44.05 1.54
CA HIS A 7 -28.38 -42.80 2.19
C HIS A 7 -29.46 -41.69 2.11
N CYS A 8 -29.92 -41.33 0.91
CA CYS A 8 -30.83 -40.19 0.68
C CYS A 8 -32.27 -40.56 0.27
N GLY A 9 -32.56 -41.83 -0.02
CA GLY A 9 -33.91 -42.31 -0.37
C GLY A 9 -34.34 -42.13 -1.84
N ASP A 10 -33.48 -41.57 -2.70
CA ASP A 10 -33.76 -41.42 -4.14
C ASP A 10 -33.62 -42.75 -4.90
N PRO A 11 -34.33 -42.95 -6.04
CA PRO A 11 -34.22 -44.17 -6.82
C PRO A 11 -32.79 -44.39 -7.36
N VAL A 12 -32.27 -45.60 -7.21
CA VAL A 12 -30.97 -46.02 -7.76
C VAL A 12 -31.13 -46.29 -9.26
N LEU A 13 -30.79 -45.29 -10.07
CA LEU A 13 -30.87 -45.37 -11.53
C LEU A 13 -29.63 -46.02 -12.17
N THR A 14 -28.54 -46.15 -11.41
CA THR A 14 -27.24 -46.64 -11.88
C THR A 14 -27.00 -48.12 -11.63
N GLY A 15 -27.99 -48.86 -11.12
CA GLY A 15 -27.85 -50.26 -10.72
C GLY A 15 -26.89 -50.43 -9.52
N ASP A 16 -26.24 -51.58 -9.41
CA ASP A 16 -25.35 -51.95 -8.29
C ASP A 16 -23.94 -51.29 -8.39
N GLN A 17 -23.81 -50.13 -9.07
CA GLN A 17 -22.52 -49.48 -9.35
C GLN A 17 -21.90 -48.79 -8.13
N PHE A 18 -22.71 -48.31 -7.19
CA PHE A 18 -22.26 -47.57 -6.01
C PHE A 18 -22.79 -48.26 -4.76
N GLN A 19 -21.89 -48.84 -3.96
CA GLN A 19 -22.26 -49.69 -2.82
C GLN A 19 -21.35 -49.44 -1.62
N VAL A 20 -21.96 -49.32 -0.44
CA VAL A 20 -21.22 -49.14 0.82
C VAL A 20 -21.71 -50.17 1.83
N GLU A 21 -20.78 -50.78 2.57
CA GLU A 21 -21.12 -51.66 3.69
C GLU A 21 -21.51 -50.84 4.92
N ILE A 22 -22.78 -50.92 5.32
CA ILE A 22 -23.33 -50.17 6.45
C ILE A 22 -24.00 -51.17 7.39
N LEU A 23 -23.55 -51.21 8.66
CA LEU A 23 -24.07 -52.13 9.69
C LEU A 23 -23.97 -53.62 9.29
N GLY A 24 -22.92 -53.99 8.55
CA GLY A 24 -22.67 -55.37 8.12
C GLY A 24 -23.49 -55.84 6.91
N GLU A 25 -24.22 -54.93 6.24
CA GLU A 25 -24.92 -55.22 4.99
C GLU A 25 -24.47 -54.28 3.87
N THR A 26 -24.31 -54.81 2.66
CA THR A 26 -24.02 -54.01 1.45
C THR A 26 -25.26 -53.24 1.02
N ARG A 27 -25.17 -51.91 0.97
CA ARG A 27 -26.29 -51.02 0.67
C ARG A 27 -26.01 -50.19 -0.58
N ASP A 28 -27.02 -50.07 -1.45
CA ASP A 28 -26.93 -49.35 -2.73
C ASP A 28 -27.08 -47.83 -2.57
N MET A 29 -26.35 -47.08 -3.41
CA MET A 29 -26.33 -45.61 -3.45
C MET A 29 -26.76 -45.09 -4.83
N CYS A 30 -27.48 -43.96 -4.89
CA CYS A 30 -27.96 -43.42 -6.17
C CYS A 30 -26.90 -42.68 -6.99
N CYS A 31 -25.78 -42.26 -6.36
CA CYS A 31 -24.73 -41.45 -7.01
C CYS A 31 -23.40 -41.54 -6.24
N PRO A 32 -22.26 -41.18 -6.86
CA PRO A 32 -20.94 -41.21 -6.20
C PRO A 32 -20.84 -40.26 -4.99
N GLY A 33 -21.67 -39.21 -4.95
CA GLY A 33 -21.75 -38.33 -3.77
C GLY A 33 -22.35 -39.02 -2.55
N CYS A 34 -23.41 -39.82 -2.73
CA CYS A 34 -24.02 -40.59 -1.64
C CYS A 34 -23.10 -41.70 -1.15
N GLU A 35 -22.35 -42.34 -2.07
CA GLU A 35 -21.31 -43.32 -1.73
C GLU A 35 -20.19 -42.69 -0.90
N ALA A 36 -19.61 -41.59 -1.37
CA ALA A 36 -18.52 -40.92 -0.67
C ALA A 36 -18.93 -40.45 0.75
N VAL A 37 -20.12 -39.87 0.90
CA VAL A 37 -20.61 -39.43 2.21
C VAL A 37 -20.92 -40.63 3.10
N ALA A 38 -21.61 -41.65 2.59
CA ALA A 38 -21.94 -42.84 3.36
C ALA A 38 -20.69 -43.59 3.83
N GLN A 39 -19.70 -43.72 2.95
CA GLN A 39 -18.43 -44.36 3.24
C GLN A 39 -17.62 -43.54 4.26
N THR A 40 -17.58 -42.22 4.13
CA THR A 40 -16.91 -41.35 5.11
C THR A 40 -17.54 -41.49 6.50
N ILE A 41 -18.88 -41.57 6.60
CA ILE A 41 -19.58 -41.76 7.89
C ILE A 41 -19.20 -43.09 8.53
N VAL A 42 -19.14 -44.17 7.74
CA VAL A 42 -18.77 -45.52 8.22
C VAL A 42 -17.30 -45.54 8.65
N GLU A 43 -16.39 -45.04 7.81
CA GLU A 43 -14.94 -44.99 8.08
C GLU A 43 -14.59 -44.10 9.28
N SER A 44 -15.40 -43.06 9.53
CA SER A 44 -15.25 -42.18 10.69
C SER A 44 -15.79 -42.79 12.00
N GLY A 45 -16.31 -44.03 11.98
CA GLY A 45 -16.86 -44.70 13.16
C GLY A 45 -18.21 -44.11 13.61
N LEU A 46 -18.90 -43.35 12.75
CA LEU A 46 -20.18 -42.69 13.05
C LEU A 46 -21.39 -43.51 12.55
N THR A 47 -21.27 -44.84 12.52
CA THR A 47 -22.31 -45.76 12.05
C THR A 47 -23.62 -45.65 12.82
N SER A 48 -23.59 -45.16 14.06
CA SER A 48 -24.77 -44.83 14.87
C SER A 48 -25.74 -43.86 14.17
N TYR A 49 -25.25 -43.04 13.22
CA TYR A 49 -26.10 -42.22 12.36
C TYR A 49 -27.15 -43.07 11.62
N TYR A 50 -26.77 -44.23 11.09
CA TYR A 50 -27.67 -45.12 10.36
C TYR A 50 -28.56 -45.96 11.28
N GLU A 51 -28.12 -46.23 12.52
CA GLU A 51 -28.91 -46.95 13.52
C GLU A 51 -30.06 -46.10 14.08
N TYR A 52 -29.84 -44.81 14.28
CA TYR A 52 -30.78 -43.91 14.97
C TYR A 52 -31.50 -42.91 14.06
N ARG A 53 -31.19 -42.87 12.76
CA ARG A 53 -31.87 -41.94 11.84
C ARG A 53 -33.36 -42.24 11.73
N THR A 54 -34.17 -41.20 11.79
CA THR A 54 -35.63 -41.27 11.64
C THR A 54 -36.11 -40.94 10.22
N ALA A 55 -35.23 -40.45 9.35
CA ALA A 55 -35.51 -40.11 7.95
C ALA A 55 -34.23 -40.26 7.07
N PRO A 56 -34.37 -40.38 5.73
CA PRO A 56 -33.24 -40.32 4.81
C PRO A 56 -32.49 -38.97 4.90
N ALA A 57 -31.21 -38.96 4.52
CA ALA A 57 -30.40 -37.74 4.52
C ALA A 57 -30.96 -36.74 3.50
N GLU A 58 -31.21 -35.49 3.91
CA GLU A 58 -31.47 -34.41 2.98
C GLU A 58 -30.25 -34.23 2.08
N LYS A 59 -30.48 -34.06 0.77
CA LYS A 59 -29.44 -33.80 -0.19
C LYS A 59 -28.69 -32.55 0.28
N ALA A 60 -27.44 -32.70 0.71
CA ALA A 60 -26.56 -31.56 0.84
C ALA A 60 -26.52 -30.92 -0.55
N ASP A 61 -27.11 -29.73 -0.69
CA ASP A 61 -26.99 -28.96 -1.93
C ASP A 61 -25.51 -28.96 -2.29
N LEU A 62 -25.22 -29.50 -3.48
CA LEU A 62 -23.91 -29.39 -4.12
C LEU A 62 -23.45 -27.95 -3.91
N VAL A 63 -22.35 -27.83 -3.17
CA VAL A 63 -21.56 -26.62 -2.90
C VAL A 63 -22.01 -25.45 -3.80
N PRO A 64 -22.54 -24.34 -3.25
CA PRO A 64 -23.08 -23.22 -4.03
C PRO A 64 -22.22 -22.93 -5.26
N GLN A 65 -22.81 -22.73 -6.45
CA GLN A 65 -22.07 -22.49 -7.71
C GLN A 65 -20.90 -21.48 -7.58
N GLN A 66 -21.03 -20.52 -6.68
CA GLN A 66 -20.01 -19.51 -6.35
C GLN A 66 -18.76 -20.06 -5.63
N LEU A 67 -18.87 -21.19 -4.91
CA LEU A 67 -17.76 -21.90 -4.28
C LEU A 67 -17.08 -22.87 -5.25
N GLN A 68 -17.81 -23.44 -6.23
CA GLN A 68 -17.21 -24.23 -7.31
C GLN A 68 -16.33 -23.36 -8.22
N SER A 69 -16.73 -22.10 -8.48
CA SER A 69 -15.86 -21.16 -9.22
C SER A 69 -14.55 -20.83 -8.47
N LEU A 70 -14.50 -20.99 -7.14
CA LEU A 70 -13.25 -20.73 -6.40
C LEU A 70 -12.20 -21.81 -6.63
N LEU A 71 -12.60 -23.05 -6.96
CA LEU A 71 -11.66 -24.13 -7.27
C LEU A 71 -10.84 -23.83 -8.52
N LEU A 72 -11.36 -23.00 -9.44
CA LEU A 72 -10.63 -22.57 -10.63
C LEU A 72 -9.36 -21.77 -10.28
N TYR A 73 -9.36 -21.08 -9.14
CA TYR A 73 -8.20 -20.31 -8.66
C TYR A 73 -7.08 -21.19 -8.11
N ASP A 74 -7.27 -22.51 -8.02
CA ASP A 74 -6.20 -23.46 -7.66
C ASP A 74 -5.40 -23.92 -8.88
N HIS A 75 -5.86 -23.63 -10.12
CA HIS A 75 -5.10 -23.97 -11.33
C HIS A 75 -3.92 -23.03 -11.54
N GLU A 76 -2.75 -23.60 -11.86
CA GLU A 76 -1.51 -22.84 -12.04
C GLU A 76 -1.58 -21.83 -13.19
N GLU A 77 -2.21 -22.18 -14.31
CA GLU A 77 -2.37 -21.28 -15.46
C GLU A 77 -3.18 -20.02 -15.10
N VAL A 78 -4.16 -20.16 -14.21
CA VAL A 78 -4.99 -19.04 -13.73
C VAL A 78 -4.19 -18.23 -12.70
N GLN A 79 -3.49 -18.90 -11.78
CA GLN A 79 -2.64 -18.24 -10.80
C GLN A 79 -1.51 -17.43 -11.42
N GLN A 80 -0.96 -17.85 -12.56
CA GLN A 80 0.09 -17.11 -13.27
C GLN A 80 -0.32 -15.69 -13.66
N GLU A 81 -1.61 -15.34 -13.68
CA GLU A 81 -2.06 -13.98 -13.99
C GLU A 81 -1.98 -13.02 -12.80
N PHE A 82 -2.12 -13.51 -11.56
CA PHE A 82 -2.29 -12.65 -10.37
C PHE A 82 -1.57 -13.12 -9.09
N VAL A 83 -0.92 -14.28 -9.11
CA VAL A 83 -0.17 -14.85 -7.98
C VAL A 83 1.32 -14.78 -8.28
N ARG A 84 2.08 -14.21 -7.34
CA ARG A 84 3.53 -14.19 -7.39
C ARG A 84 4.11 -15.34 -6.57
N ASN A 85 5.10 -16.01 -7.13
CA ASN A 85 5.84 -17.06 -6.43
C ASN A 85 7.12 -16.47 -5.82
N ASN A 86 7.28 -16.63 -4.52
CA ASN A 86 8.56 -16.50 -3.81
C ASN A 86 9.06 -17.91 -3.46
N GLU A 87 10.33 -18.05 -3.07
CA GLU A 87 11.01 -19.34 -2.85
C GLU A 87 10.17 -20.37 -2.05
N ASN A 88 9.48 -19.94 -0.98
CA ASN A 88 8.63 -20.81 -0.14
C ASN A 88 7.20 -20.26 0.08
N SER A 89 6.74 -19.29 -0.72
CA SER A 89 5.41 -18.68 -0.49
C SER A 89 4.79 -18.14 -1.77
N LYS A 90 3.47 -18.21 -1.87
CA LYS A 90 2.69 -17.51 -2.89
C LYS A 90 2.06 -16.25 -2.30
N GLU A 91 2.02 -15.18 -3.09
CA GLU A 91 1.40 -13.91 -2.70
C GLU A 91 0.36 -13.48 -3.74
N VAL A 92 -0.80 -13.02 -3.26
CA VAL A 92 -1.89 -12.52 -4.10
C VAL A 92 -2.49 -11.24 -3.51
N THR A 93 -2.84 -10.30 -4.39
CA THR A 93 -3.68 -9.16 -4.01
C THR A 93 -5.14 -9.48 -4.34
N LEU A 94 -6.03 -9.32 -3.37
CA LEU A 94 -7.45 -9.61 -3.45
C LEU A 94 -8.28 -8.32 -3.43
N SER A 95 -9.31 -8.23 -4.25
CA SER A 95 -10.43 -7.30 -4.09
C SER A 95 -11.39 -7.83 -3.02
N LEU A 96 -11.79 -6.98 -2.09
CA LEU A 96 -12.74 -7.33 -1.03
C LEU A 96 -14.06 -6.55 -1.18
N GLU A 97 -15.19 -7.26 -1.16
CA GLU A 97 -16.52 -6.65 -1.09
C GLU A 97 -17.13 -6.76 0.32
N GLY A 98 -17.86 -5.72 0.72
CA GLY A 98 -18.58 -5.68 2.01
C GLY A 98 -17.76 -5.21 3.21
N VAL A 99 -16.47 -4.89 3.01
CA VAL A 99 -15.58 -4.33 4.04
C VAL A 99 -15.85 -2.83 4.17
N SER A 100 -16.37 -2.40 5.33
CA SER A 100 -16.76 -0.99 5.56
C SER A 100 -16.08 -0.33 6.76
N CYS A 101 -15.43 -1.09 7.63
CA CYS A 101 -14.79 -0.54 8.84
C CYS A 101 -13.52 -1.29 9.23
N ALA A 102 -12.71 -0.66 10.08
CA ALA A 102 -11.50 -1.26 10.64
C ALA A 102 -11.75 -2.58 11.39
N ALA A 103 -12.94 -2.77 11.97
CA ALA A 103 -13.32 -4.03 12.62
C ALA A 103 -13.52 -5.17 11.62
N CYS A 104 -14.03 -4.89 10.42
CA CYS A 104 -14.13 -5.87 9.33
C CYS A 104 -12.72 -6.35 8.91
N ALA A 105 -11.80 -5.42 8.70
CA ALA A 105 -10.40 -5.75 8.38
C ALA A 105 -9.77 -6.64 9.46
N TRP A 106 -9.85 -6.21 10.72
CA TRP A 106 -9.30 -6.95 11.85
C TRP A 106 -9.91 -8.36 12.00
N LEU A 107 -11.21 -8.51 11.75
CA LEU A 107 -11.88 -9.81 11.82
C LEU A 107 -11.35 -10.77 10.74
N ILE A 108 -11.25 -10.28 9.50
CA ILE A 108 -10.69 -11.06 8.37
C ILE A 108 -9.25 -11.45 8.69
N GLU A 109 -8.40 -10.49 9.06
CA GLU A 109 -7.00 -10.73 9.38
C GLU A 109 -6.84 -11.75 10.51
N LYS A 110 -7.56 -11.56 11.63
CA LYS A 110 -7.45 -12.42 12.81
C LYS A 110 -7.97 -13.83 12.56
N GLN A 111 -9.03 -13.99 11.77
CA GLN A 111 -9.58 -15.31 11.50
C GLN A 111 -8.72 -16.07 10.49
N LEU A 112 -8.26 -15.42 9.42
CA LEU A 112 -7.38 -16.07 8.45
C LEU A 112 -6.02 -16.43 9.06
N MET A 113 -5.43 -15.58 9.90
CA MET A 113 -4.17 -15.91 10.60
C MET A 113 -4.23 -17.16 11.51
N ARG A 114 -5.41 -17.76 11.73
CA ARG A 114 -5.57 -19.03 12.44
C ARG A 114 -5.52 -20.25 11.53
N GLU A 115 -5.69 -20.08 10.23
CA GLU A 115 -5.60 -21.17 9.25
C GLU A 115 -4.13 -21.58 9.07
N ALA A 116 -3.89 -22.89 8.95
CA ALA A 116 -2.56 -23.41 8.66
C ALA A 116 -2.08 -22.94 7.28
N GLY A 117 -0.79 -22.66 7.14
CA GLY A 117 -0.19 -22.19 5.89
C GLY A 117 -0.31 -20.70 5.61
N ILE A 118 -0.99 -19.89 6.42
CA ILE A 118 -0.97 -18.43 6.22
C ILE A 118 0.29 -17.82 6.82
N ILE A 119 1.04 -17.09 6.00
CA ILE A 119 2.25 -16.37 6.41
C ILE A 119 1.88 -14.95 6.82
N SER A 120 1.10 -14.25 6.00
CA SER A 120 0.58 -12.93 6.35
C SER A 120 -0.71 -12.59 5.60
N ILE A 121 -1.57 -11.81 6.24
CA ILE A 121 -2.72 -11.16 5.60
C ILE A 121 -2.84 -9.73 6.11
N ARG A 122 -3.02 -8.79 5.19
CA ARG A 122 -3.26 -7.37 5.50
C ARG A 122 -4.45 -6.87 4.71
N VAL A 123 -5.40 -6.23 5.37
CA VAL A 123 -6.65 -5.75 4.78
C VAL A 123 -6.71 -4.22 4.83
N ASN A 124 -6.85 -3.61 3.65
CA ASN A 124 -7.04 -2.18 3.52
C ASN A 124 -8.51 -1.85 3.24
N THR A 125 -9.19 -1.32 4.26
CA THR A 125 -10.59 -0.89 4.16
C THR A 125 -10.80 0.34 3.28
N THR A 126 -9.77 1.12 3.00
CA THR A 126 -9.87 2.33 2.17
C THR A 126 -9.78 1.98 0.69
N THR A 127 -8.90 1.05 0.32
CA THR A 127 -8.75 0.59 -1.07
C THR A 127 -9.58 -0.64 -1.38
N HIS A 128 -10.24 -1.25 -0.40
CA HIS A 128 -11.00 -2.50 -0.54
C HIS A 128 -10.11 -3.63 -1.09
N ARG A 129 -8.85 -3.68 -0.63
CA ARG A 129 -7.86 -4.69 -1.05
C ARG A 129 -7.35 -5.48 0.15
N ALA A 130 -6.94 -6.72 -0.10
CA ALA A 130 -6.15 -7.53 0.82
C ALA A 130 -4.87 -8.00 0.14
N ILE A 131 -3.75 -7.99 0.84
CA ILE A 131 -2.56 -8.72 0.42
C ILE A 131 -2.49 -9.98 1.27
N LEU A 132 -2.46 -11.13 0.62
CA LEU A 132 -2.43 -12.45 1.24
C LEU A 132 -1.18 -13.19 0.77
N ALA A 133 -0.36 -13.62 1.73
CA ALA A 133 0.79 -14.49 1.51
C ALA A 133 0.57 -15.82 2.23
N TRP A 134 0.70 -16.93 1.50
CA TRP A 134 0.46 -18.27 2.02
C TRP A 134 1.49 -19.28 1.48
N ASP A 135 1.63 -20.37 2.22
CA ASP A 135 2.39 -21.55 1.85
C ASP A 135 1.48 -22.49 1.01
N PRO A 136 1.78 -22.68 -0.28
CA PRO A 136 0.97 -23.51 -1.17
C PRO A 136 1.00 -25.01 -0.82
N GLU A 137 1.99 -25.48 -0.04
CA GLU A 137 2.06 -26.88 0.39
C GLU A 137 1.05 -27.17 1.52
N GLN A 138 0.76 -26.16 2.35
CA GLN A 138 -0.12 -26.29 3.50
C GLN A 138 -1.58 -25.93 3.20
N THR A 139 -1.83 -24.97 2.30
CA THR A 139 -3.19 -24.49 2.03
C THR A 139 -3.39 -24.00 0.60
N LYS A 140 -4.61 -24.14 0.09
CA LYS A 140 -5.01 -23.72 -1.26
C LYS A 140 -5.74 -22.39 -1.25
N LEU A 141 -5.61 -21.62 -2.33
CA LEU A 141 -6.24 -20.30 -2.44
C LEU A 141 -7.77 -20.41 -2.36
N SER A 142 -8.37 -21.43 -2.99
CA SER A 142 -9.82 -21.67 -2.93
C SER A 142 -10.35 -21.82 -1.50
N HIS A 143 -9.61 -22.53 -0.63
CA HIS A 143 -9.96 -22.71 0.79
C HIS A 143 -9.93 -21.38 1.52
N LEU A 144 -8.86 -20.58 1.33
CA LEU A 144 -8.72 -19.26 1.95
C LEU A 144 -9.84 -18.30 1.53
N LEU A 145 -10.20 -18.28 0.24
CA LEU A 145 -11.33 -17.48 -0.26
C LEU A 145 -12.67 -17.96 0.33
N SER A 146 -12.84 -19.27 0.51
CA SER A 146 -14.04 -19.83 1.17
C SER A 146 -14.16 -19.40 2.63
N CYS A 147 -13.04 -19.29 3.36
CA CYS A 147 -13.03 -18.80 4.74
C CYS A 147 -13.45 -17.34 4.82
N ILE A 148 -12.99 -16.49 3.89
CA ILE A 148 -13.45 -15.10 3.78
C ILE A 148 -14.95 -15.05 3.48
N HIS A 149 -15.45 -15.95 2.61
CA HIS A 149 -16.87 -16.06 2.29
C HIS A 149 -17.73 -16.44 3.49
N LYS A 150 -17.28 -17.41 4.32
CA LYS A 150 -17.96 -17.81 5.56
C LYS A 150 -18.07 -16.69 6.58
N LEU A 151 -17.16 -15.71 6.56
CA LEU A 151 -17.23 -14.50 7.39
C LEU A 151 -18.25 -13.47 6.88
N GLY A 152 -18.83 -13.69 5.69
CA GLY A 152 -19.81 -12.81 5.06
C GLY A 152 -19.21 -11.75 4.13
N TYR A 153 -17.96 -11.92 3.71
CA TYR A 153 -17.26 -11.04 2.76
C TYR A 153 -17.02 -11.77 1.44
N LYS A 154 -16.94 -11.06 0.32
CA LYS A 154 -16.51 -11.68 -0.94
C LYS A 154 -15.08 -11.25 -1.24
N ALA A 155 -14.28 -12.20 -1.71
CA ALA A 155 -12.91 -11.97 -2.12
C ALA A 155 -12.67 -12.61 -3.49
N ALA A 156 -11.95 -11.90 -4.35
CA ALA A 156 -11.50 -12.36 -5.66
C ALA A 156 -10.13 -11.74 -5.96
N PRO A 157 -9.32 -12.31 -6.88
CA PRO A 157 -8.10 -11.66 -7.34
C PRO A 157 -8.33 -10.21 -7.77
N PHE A 158 -7.35 -9.35 -7.49
CA PHE A 158 -7.46 -7.93 -7.77
C PHE A 158 -7.31 -7.66 -9.26
N GLU A 159 -8.37 -7.13 -9.86
CA GLU A 159 -8.36 -6.57 -11.22
C GLU A 159 -8.74 -5.09 -11.17
N ALA A 160 -7.89 -4.23 -11.75
CA ALA A 160 -8.08 -2.78 -11.70
C ALA A 160 -9.40 -2.32 -12.36
N ASP A 161 -9.73 -2.90 -13.52
CA ASP A 161 -10.93 -2.54 -14.29
C ASP A 161 -12.21 -2.98 -13.59
N ALA A 162 -12.24 -4.21 -13.06
CA ALA A 162 -13.38 -4.74 -12.31
C ALA A 162 -13.64 -3.91 -11.03
N GLN A 163 -12.57 -3.50 -10.34
CA GLN A 163 -12.68 -2.63 -9.16
C GLN A 163 -13.25 -1.25 -9.51
N GLU A 164 -12.83 -0.67 -10.63
CA GLU A 164 -13.34 0.62 -11.10
C GLU A 164 -14.83 0.54 -11.47
N GLN A 165 -15.24 -0.51 -12.18
CA GLN A 165 -16.65 -0.77 -12.47
C GLN A 165 -17.49 -0.94 -11.20
N HIS A 166 -17.04 -1.73 -10.24
CA HIS A 166 -17.72 -1.92 -8.96
C HIS A 166 -17.85 -0.60 -8.19
N TYR A 167 -16.81 0.23 -8.19
CA TYR A 167 -16.86 1.57 -7.59
C TYR A 167 -17.93 2.45 -8.26
N HIS A 168 -17.99 2.48 -9.60
CA HIS A 168 -19.02 3.25 -10.31
C HIS A 168 -20.43 2.76 -10.02
N GLN A 169 -20.65 1.44 -9.95
CA GLN A 169 -21.93 0.85 -9.57
C GLN A 169 -22.33 1.24 -8.14
N THR A 170 -21.40 1.13 -7.19
CA THR A 170 -21.61 1.50 -5.79
C THR A 170 -21.93 3.00 -5.65
N MET A 171 -21.20 3.85 -6.36
CA MET A 171 -21.43 5.30 -6.37
C MET A 171 -22.81 5.64 -6.92
N LYS A 172 -23.23 4.97 -8.01
CA LYS A 172 -24.56 5.12 -8.59
C LYS A 172 -25.67 4.71 -7.62
N GLN A 173 -25.51 3.61 -6.90
CA GLN A 173 -26.46 3.19 -5.85
C GLN A 173 -26.54 4.22 -4.70
N TYR A 174 -25.41 4.78 -4.28
CA TYR A 174 -25.39 5.86 -3.28
C TYR A 174 -26.12 7.11 -3.78
N LEU A 175 -25.95 7.46 -5.06
CA LEU A 175 -26.65 8.60 -5.67
C LEU A 175 -28.17 8.39 -5.69
N TYR A 176 -28.65 7.16 -5.95
CA TYR A 176 -30.08 6.85 -5.86
C TYR A 176 -30.62 6.99 -4.44
N LYS A 177 -29.91 6.44 -3.43
CA LYS A 177 -30.29 6.59 -2.02
C LYS A 177 -30.30 8.06 -1.60
N LEU A 178 -29.30 8.83 -2.01
CA LEU A 178 -29.21 10.27 -1.76
C LEU A 178 -30.34 11.04 -2.43
N GLY A 179 -30.67 10.69 -3.68
CA GLY A 179 -31.77 11.31 -4.43
C GLY A 179 -33.13 11.07 -3.78
N ILE A 180 -33.41 9.82 -3.38
CA ILE A 180 -34.65 9.47 -2.67
C ILE A 180 -34.73 10.21 -1.33
N ALA A 181 -33.67 10.18 -0.52
CA ALA A 181 -33.62 10.89 0.75
C ALA A 181 -33.77 12.42 0.56
N GLY A 182 -33.15 12.99 -0.46
CA GLY A 182 -33.24 14.42 -0.77
C GLY A 182 -34.63 14.86 -1.18
N ILE A 183 -35.27 14.13 -2.11
CA ILE A 183 -36.65 14.41 -2.53
C ILE A 183 -37.60 14.30 -1.34
N ALA A 184 -37.53 13.20 -0.59
CA ALA A 184 -38.38 13.00 0.58
C ALA A 184 -38.15 14.08 1.65
N THR A 185 -36.90 14.47 1.90
CA THR A 185 -36.59 15.58 2.82
C THR A 185 -37.26 16.87 2.37
N MET A 186 -37.16 17.24 1.09
CA MET A 186 -37.79 18.45 0.56
C MET A 186 -39.32 18.41 0.72
N GLN A 187 -39.96 17.28 0.40
CA GLN A 187 -41.40 17.13 0.51
C GLN A 187 -41.88 17.15 1.97
N VAL A 188 -41.24 16.35 2.84
CA VAL A 188 -41.62 16.28 4.26
C VAL A 188 -41.35 17.61 4.97
N MET A 189 -40.26 18.31 4.64
CA MET A 189 -39.99 19.65 5.18
C MET A 189 -41.05 20.67 4.78
N MET A 190 -41.51 20.64 3.52
CA MET A 190 -42.58 21.52 3.06
C MET A 190 -43.88 21.30 3.85
N LEU A 191 -44.21 20.03 4.16
CA LEU A 191 -45.37 19.66 4.98
C LEU A 191 -45.16 19.99 6.47
N ALA A 192 -43.94 19.80 6.98
CA ALA A 192 -43.54 20.11 8.34
C ALA A 192 -43.63 21.61 8.64
N VAL A 193 -43.18 22.47 7.72
CA VAL A 193 -43.31 23.93 7.87
C VAL A 193 -44.79 24.33 7.98
N ALA A 194 -45.67 23.70 7.20
CA ALA A 194 -47.11 23.92 7.34
C ALA A 194 -47.66 23.45 8.70
N LEU A 195 -47.11 22.36 9.26
CA LEU A 195 -47.50 21.81 10.57
C LEU A 195 -46.95 22.59 11.77
N TYR A 196 -45.72 23.10 11.71
CA TYR A 196 -45.02 23.74 12.85
C TYR A 196 -45.21 25.25 12.94
N PHE A 197 -45.30 25.95 11.80
CA PHE A 197 -45.30 27.42 11.80
C PHE A 197 -46.70 28.05 11.84
N GLU A 198 -47.77 27.26 11.98
CA GLU A 198 -49.17 27.73 12.00
C GLU A 198 -49.46 28.80 10.91
N VAL A 199 -48.77 28.71 9.77
CA VAL A 199 -48.84 29.71 8.67
C VAL A 199 -50.27 29.81 8.12
N PHE A 200 -51.08 28.78 8.39
CA PHE A 200 -52.48 28.66 8.04
C PHE A 200 -53.39 28.59 9.29
N GLY A 201 -53.15 29.38 10.35
CA GLY A 201 -54.04 29.44 11.52
C GLY A 201 -54.27 28.10 12.23
N ASP A 202 -55.35 27.99 13.02
CA ASP A 202 -55.79 26.73 13.65
C ASP A 202 -56.11 25.69 12.56
N LEU A 203 -55.10 24.89 12.20
CA LEU A 203 -55.26 23.74 11.32
C LEU A 203 -56.25 22.76 11.94
N ASP A 204 -57.37 22.53 11.25
CA ASP A 204 -58.33 21.47 11.59
C ASP A 204 -57.59 20.15 11.86
N THR A 205 -58.02 19.44 12.91
CA THR A 205 -57.42 18.17 13.36
C THR A 205 -57.32 17.13 12.23
N GLU A 206 -58.28 17.10 11.30
CA GLU A 206 -58.25 16.24 10.12
C GLU A 206 -57.09 16.59 9.18
N PHE A 207 -56.82 17.88 8.97
CA PHE A 207 -55.74 18.34 8.09
C PHE A 207 -54.37 18.02 8.70
N ARG A 208 -54.23 18.19 10.01
CA ARG A 208 -53.02 17.80 10.77
C ARG A 208 -52.74 16.30 10.62
N ASN A 209 -53.75 15.45 10.78
CA ASN A 209 -53.60 14.00 10.61
C ASN A 209 -53.31 13.61 9.16
N TYR A 210 -53.96 14.25 8.19
CA TYR A 210 -53.66 14.04 6.77
C TYR A 210 -52.19 14.30 6.48
N LEU A 211 -51.65 15.44 6.92
CA LEU A 211 -50.24 15.81 6.72
C LEU A 211 -49.27 14.84 7.43
N ARG A 212 -49.64 14.29 8.60
CA ARG A 212 -48.85 13.25 9.29
C ARG A 212 -48.76 11.96 8.46
N TRP A 213 -49.89 11.49 7.92
CA TRP A 213 -49.92 10.30 7.07
C TRP A 213 -49.14 10.48 5.77
N VAL A 214 -49.25 11.64 5.13
CA VAL A 214 -48.44 11.95 3.94
C VAL A 214 -46.95 11.97 4.29
N SER A 215 -46.56 12.61 5.39
CA SER A 215 -45.16 12.61 5.87
C SER A 215 -44.65 11.20 6.17
N LEU A 216 -45.47 10.32 6.75
CA LEU A 216 -45.13 8.91 6.98
C LEU A 216 -44.83 8.17 5.67
N ILE A 217 -45.66 8.37 4.64
CA ILE A 217 -45.48 7.73 3.32
C ILE A 217 -44.15 8.13 2.71
N PHE A 218 -43.77 9.41 2.79
CA PHE A 218 -42.49 9.88 2.26
C PHE A 218 -41.27 9.46 3.10
N ALA A 219 -41.40 9.43 4.44
CA ALA A 219 -40.30 9.06 5.32
C ALA A 219 -39.99 7.55 5.32
N THR A 220 -40.99 6.71 5.02
CA THR A 220 -40.84 5.24 5.07
C THR A 220 -39.80 4.70 4.06
N PRO A 221 -39.81 5.08 2.77
CA PRO A 221 -38.75 4.71 1.84
C PRO A 221 -37.36 5.21 2.24
N VAL A 222 -37.29 6.39 2.88
CA VAL A 222 -36.01 6.91 3.37
C VAL A 222 -35.45 6.01 4.46
N LEU A 223 -36.29 5.65 5.44
CA LEU A 223 -35.90 4.76 6.51
C LEU A 223 -35.54 3.37 6.00
N LEU A 224 -36.38 2.73 5.17
CA LEU A 224 -36.20 1.32 4.79
C LEU A 224 -35.12 1.12 3.72
N TYR A 225 -34.97 2.05 2.77
CA TYR A 225 -34.02 1.91 1.65
C TYR A 225 -32.78 2.78 1.81
N SER A 226 -32.96 4.07 2.06
CA SER A 226 -31.85 5.03 2.05
C SER A 226 -30.97 4.87 3.30
N ALA A 227 -31.56 4.63 4.46
CA ALA A 227 -30.85 4.40 5.72
C ALA A 227 -30.36 2.95 5.93
N LEU A 228 -30.71 2.02 5.03
CA LEU A 228 -30.31 0.61 5.09
C LEU A 228 -28.80 0.37 5.39
N PRO A 229 -27.85 1.11 4.77
CA PRO A 229 -26.43 0.92 5.04
C PRO A 229 -26.04 1.13 6.51
N PHE A 230 -26.73 2.02 7.23
CA PHE A 230 -26.44 2.32 8.63
C PHE A 230 -26.81 1.12 9.51
N TYR A 231 -28.00 0.54 9.31
CA TYR A 231 -28.45 -0.61 10.11
C TYR A 231 -27.59 -1.85 9.89
N LEU A 232 -27.24 -2.13 8.62
CA LEU A 232 -26.40 -3.28 8.29
C LEU A 232 -25.02 -3.16 8.94
N ASN A 233 -24.42 -1.97 8.91
CA ASN A 233 -23.15 -1.73 9.58
C ASN A 233 -23.27 -1.75 11.11
N ALA A 234 -24.32 -1.18 11.68
CA ALA A 234 -24.57 -1.21 13.13
C ALA A 234 -24.69 -2.66 13.63
N TRP A 235 -25.46 -3.48 12.92
CA TRP A 235 -25.63 -4.90 13.23
C TRP A 235 -24.31 -5.68 13.16
N ARG A 236 -23.51 -5.44 12.11
CA ARG A 236 -22.16 -6.02 11.99
C ARG A 236 -21.25 -5.61 13.14
N ASN A 237 -21.23 -4.32 13.48
CA ASN A 237 -20.40 -3.79 14.58
C ASN A 237 -20.78 -4.45 15.92
N LEU A 238 -22.09 -4.55 16.22
CA LEU A 238 -22.60 -5.20 17.43
C LEU A 238 -22.26 -6.70 17.47
N ARG A 239 -22.45 -7.43 16.36
CA ARG A 239 -22.03 -8.85 16.26
C ARG A 239 -20.53 -9.03 16.48
N ALA A 240 -19.72 -8.07 16.03
CA ALA A 240 -18.28 -8.06 16.22
C ALA A 240 -17.83 -7.53 17.61
N LEU A 241 -18.77 -7.23 18.52
CA LEU A 241 -18.49 -6.64 19.84
C LEU A 241 -17.70 -5.33 19.77
N THR A 242 -17.99 -4.50 18.76
CA THR A 242 -17.40 -3.17 18.58
C THR A 242 -18.50 -2.11 18.47
N LEU A 243 -18.26 -0.93 19.05
CA LEU A 243 -19.19 0.20 18.98
C LEU A 243 -18.73 1.19 17.91
N GLY A 244 -19.48 1.28 16.81
CA GLY A 244 -19.23 2.21 15.71
C GLY A 244 -20.28 3.31 15.62
N MET A 245 -20.01 4.36 14.84
CA MET A 245 -20.91 5.50 14.62
C MET A 245 -22.32 5.11 14.17
N ASP A 246 -22.44 3.99 13.46
CA ASP A 246 -23.71 3.54 12.89
C ASP A 246 -24.69 3.04 13.97
N VAL A 247 -24.18 2.68 15.15
CA VAL A 247 -25.00 2.20 16.28
C VAL A 247 -25.91 3.31 16.84
N PRO A 248 -25.40 4.45 17.36
CA PRO A 248 -26.26 5.52 17.85
C PRO A 248 -27.17 6.11 16.76
N VAL A 249 -26.68 6.22 15.52
CA VAL A 249 -27.49 6.68 14.37
C VAL A 249 -28.67 5.74 14.12
N SER A 250 -28.43 4.44 14.08
CA SER A 250 -29.48 3.43 13.86
C SER A 250 -30.52 3.46 14.97
N ILE A 251 -30.08 3.58 16.22
CA ILE A 251 -30.98 3.70 17.38
C ILE A 251 -31.83 4.96 17.25
N ALA A 252 -31.22 6.10 16.94
CA ALA A 252 -31.94 7.37 16.77
C ALA A 252 -33.00 7.31 15.67
N LEU A 253 -32.64 6.80 14.48
CA LEU A 253 -33.57 6.71 13.35
C LEU A 253 -34.73 5.75 13.62
N LEU A 254 -34.45 4.56 14.16
CA LEU A 254 -35.49 3.56 14.45
C LEU A 254 -36.42 4.04 15.58
N PHE A 255 -35.87 4.63 16.63
CA PHE A 255 -36.67 5.13 17.76
C PHE A 255 -37.53 6.32 17.36
N ALA A 256 -36.96 7.30 16.63
CA ALA A 256 -37.70 8.45 16.13
C ALA A 256 -38.84 8.02 15.19
N TYR A 257 -38.60 7.04 14.32
CA TYR A 257 -39.61 6.55 13.40
C TYR A 257 -40.72 5.80 14.13
N ALA A 258 -40.39 4.89 15.04
CA ALA A 258 -41.38 4.16 15.82
C ALA A 258 -42.27 5.10 16.65
N ALA A 259 -41.67 6.12 17.28
CA ALA A 259 -42.42 7.15 18.00
C ALA A 259 -43.32 7.98 17.08
N SER A 260 -42.82 8.38 15.90
CA SER A 260 -43.61 9.15 14.92
C SER A 260 -44.77 8.34 14.33
N VAL A 261 -44.57 7.04 14.09
CA VAL A 261 -45.64 6.13 13.66
C VAL A 261 -46.70 6.00 14.76
N TYR A 262 -46.27 5.78 16.01
CA TYR A 262 -47.17 5.71 17.15
C TYR A 262 -47.99 7.00 17.32
N ALA A 263 -47.35 8.17 17.24
CA ALA A 263 -48.02 9.47 17.33
C ALA A 263 -48.99 9.75 16.17
N THR A 264 -48.71 9.18 14.99
CA THR A 264 -49.58 9.28 13.81
C THR A 264 -50.82 8.41 13.94
N VAL A 265 -50.67 7.18 14.47
CA VAL A 265 -51.78 6.23 14.63
C VAL A 265 -52.65 6.56 15.83
N THR A 266 -52.06 7.04 16.93
CA THR A 266 -52.80 7.42 18.14
C THR A 266 -53.31 8.85 18.11
N GLU A 267 -52.92 9.63 17.09
CA GLU A 267 -53.23 11.05 16.95
C GLU A 267 -52.75 11.90 18.14
N THR A 268 -51.83 11.38 18.96
CA THR A 268 -51.29 12.03 20.16
C THR A 268 -49.78 12.23 20.06
N GLY A 269 -49.28 13.39 20.53
CA GLY A 269 -47.85 13.72 20.51
C GLY A 269 -47.34 14.30 19.17
N GLU A 270 -46.03 14.53 19.09
CA GLU A 270 -45.35 15.11 17.93
C GLU A 270 -44.74 14.06 16.99
N VAL A 271 -44.55 14.44 15.73
CA VAL A 271 -43.96 13.59 14.69
C VAL A 271 -42.60 14.16 14.23
N PHE A 272 -41.67 13.26 13.92
CA PHE A 272 -40.28 13.60 13.59
C PHE A 272 -39.87 13.09 12.20
N PHE A 273 -40.83 12.90 11.28
CA PHE A 273 -40.58 12.41 9.92
C PHE A 273 -39.62 13.28 9.12
N GLU A 274 -39.68 14.61 9.31
CA GLU A 274 -38.74 15.57 8.71
C GLU A 274 -37.31 15.33 9.20
N SER A 275 -37.15 15.07 10.50
CA SER A 275 -35.86 14.89 11.15
C SER A 275 -35.23 13.59 10.66
N ILE A 276 -36.01 12.52 10.55
CA ILE A 276 -35.56 11.23 10.00
C ILE A 276 -35.08 11.39 8.55
N SER A 277 -35.87 12.05 7.71
CA SER A 277 -35.57 12.22 6.29
C SER A 277 -34.33 13.09 6.09
N MET A 278 -34.32 14.26 6.73
CA MET A 278 -33.23 15.23 6.68
C MET A 278 -31.93 14.65 7.24
N PHE A 279 -32.01 13.93 8.36
CA PHE A 279 -30.85 13.29 8.97
C PHE A 279 -30.25 12.24 8.03
N THR A 280 -31.09 11.36 7.49
CA THR A 280 -30.64 10.35 6.52
C THR A 280 -29.99 11.01 5.30
N PHE A 281 -30.58 12.08 4.78
CA PHE A 281 -30.05 12.83 3.64
C PHE A 281 -28.68 13.43 3.92
N PHE A 282 -28.52 14.19 5.00
CA PHE A 282 -27.24 14.85 5.32
C PHE A 282 -26.13 13.87 5.69
N LEU A 283 -26.45 12.75 6.35
CA LEU A 283 -25.47 11.69 6.58
C LEU A 283 -25.03 11.01 5.29
N LEU A 284 -25.97 10.69 4.39
CA LEU A 284 -25.63 10.12 3.09
C LEU A 284 -24.82 11.10 2.25
N LEU A 285 -25.15 12.39 2.29
CA LEU A 285 -24.39 13.44 1.60
C LEU A 285 -22.96 13.52 2.15
N GLY A 286 -22.80 13.53 3.48
CA GLY A 286 -21.50 13.51 4.13
C GLY A 286 -20.67 12.30 3.72
N ARG A 287 -21.24 11.09 3.78
CA ARG A 287 -20.59 9.84 3.33
C ARG A 287 -20.25 9.85 1.85
N PHE A 288 -21.13 10.37 1.01
CA PHE A 288 -20.90 10.47 -0.43
C PHE A 288 -19.70 11.38 -0.74
N LEU A 289 -19.65 12.54 -0.11
CA LEU A 289 -18.52 13.48 -0.24
C LEU A 289 -17.23 12.87 0.31
N GLU A 290 -17.29 12.18 1.46
CA GLU A 290 -16.17 11.46 2.05
C GLU A 290 -15.62 10.38 1.10
N MET A 291 -16.49 9.52 0.58
CA MET A 291 -16.11 8.45 -0.35
C MET A 291 -15.47 9.00 -1.62
N ARG A 292 -16.00 10.10 -2.15
CA ARG A 292 -15.44 10.79 -3.32
C ARG A 292 -14.06 11.37 -3.02
N ALA A 293 -13.87 12.03 -1.87
CA ALA A 293 -12.60 12.62 -1.47
C ALA A 293 -11.52 11.54 -1.24
N ARG A 294 -11.86 10.44 -0.56
CA ARG A 294 -10.97 9.28 -0.38
C ARG A 294 -10.58 8.66 -1.73
N ARG A 295 -11.54 8.49 -2.64
CA ARG A 295 -11.25 7.96 -3.98
C ARG A 295 -10.30 8.88 -4.74
N GLN A 296 -10.51 10.19 -4.71
CA GLN A 296 -9.62 11.13 -5.39
C GLN A 296 -8.17 10.98 -4.89
N ALA A 297 -7.98 10.82 -3.58
CA ALA A 297 -6.66 10.59 -3.01
C ALA A 297 -6.06 9.23 -3.41
N ALA A 298 -6.87 8.17 -3.48
CA ALA A 298 -6.43 6.81 -3.83
C ALA A 298 -6.29 6.56 -5.35
N ALA A 299 -7.02 7.28 -6.20
CA ALA A 299 -7.04 7.05 -7.65
C ALA A 299 -5.73 7.47 -8.34
N ALA A 300 -5.04 8.46 -7.80
CA ALA A 300 -3.73 8.87 -8.30
C ALA A 300 -2.68 7.74 -8.22
N SER A 301 -2.82 6.83 -7.25
CA SER A 301 -1.98 5.64 -7.11
C SER A 301 -2.32 4.54 -8.12
N ALA A 302 -3.60 4.30 -8.36
CA ALA A 302 -4.07 3.20 -9.22
C ALA A 302 -3.92 3.46 -10.73
N ASN A 303 -3.80 4.73 -11.14
CA ASN A 303 -3.74 5.10 -12.56
C ASN A 303 -2.40 4.77 -13.25
N LEU A 304 -1.35 4.40 -12.51
CA LEU A 304 -0.05 4.07 -13.10
C LEU A 304 -0.14 2.88 -14.06
N LEU A 305 -0.91 1.83 -13.74
CA LEU A 305 -1.09 0.68 -14.63
C LEU A 305 -1.78 1.01 -15.96
N LYS A 306 -2.53 2.12 -16.02
CA LYS A 306 -3.17 2.58 -17.27
C LYS A 306 -2.18 3.20 -18.26
N LEU A 307 -0.96 3.50 -17.81
CA LEU A 307 0.11 4.01 -18.67
C LEU A 307 0.69 2.90 -19.55
N VAL A 308 0.64 1.65 -19.09
CA VAL A 308 1.08 0.53 -19.91
C VAL A 308 0.07 0.31 -21.05
N PRO A 309 0.50 0.36 -22.32
CA PRO A 309 -0.38 0.17 -23.45
C PRO A 309 -0.99 -1.24 -23.45
N ALA A 310 -2.20 -1.37 -24.00
CA ALA A 310 -2.88 -2.66 -24.10
C ALA A 310 -2.25 -3.59 -25.13
N MET A 311 -1.59 -3.01 -26.15
CA MET A 311 -0.98 -3.71 -27.29
C MET A 311 0.50 -3.37 -27.38
N ALA A 312 1.28 -4.30 -27.93
CA ALA A 312 2.68 -4.16 -28.26
C ALA A 312 2.92 -4.62 -29.69
N THR A 313 3.87 -4.01 -30.38
CA THR A 313 4.24 -4.37 -31.76
C THR A 313 5.56 -5.14 -31.75
N LEU A 314 5.54 -6.41 -32.14
CA LEU A 314 6.74 -7.24 -32.26
C LEU A 314 7.60 -6.79 -33.46
N GLU A 315 8.84 -7.25 -33.50
CA GLU A 315 9.80 -6.92 -34.57
C GLU A 315 9.31 -7.27 -35.99
N ASP A 316 8.49 -8.32 -36.11
CA ASP A 316 7.87 -8.76 -37.37
C ASP A 316 6.69 -7.87 -37.81
N GLY A 317 6.32 -6.87 -37.00
CA GLY A 317 5.17 -5.98 -37.21
C GLY A 317 3.85 -6.54 -36.67
N THR A 318 3.85 -7.73 -36.06
CA THR A 318 2.65 -8.34 -35.46
C THR A 318 2.27 -7.62 -34.18
N GLN A 319 0.99 -7.25 -34.04
CA GLN A 319 0.47 -6.68 -32.79
C GLN A 319 -0.05 -7.77 -31.87
N VAL A 320 0.48 -7.80 -30.65
CA VAL A 320 0.07 -8.72 -29.58
C VAL A 320 -0.41 -7.94 -28.36
N ALA A 321 -1.17 -8.57 -27.48
CA ALA A 321 -1.53 -7.93 -26.22
C ALA A 321 -0.27 -7.75 -25.36
N ALA A 322 -0.06 -6.57 -24.77
CA ALA A 322 1.14 -6.33 -23.96
C ALA A 322 1.25 -7.31 -22.76
N LYS A 323 0.10 -7.82 -22.29
CA LYS A 323 0.03 -8.84 -21.23
C LYS A 323 0.54 -10.23 -21.63
N THR A 324 0.67 -10.53 -22.92
CA THR A 324 1.16 -11.83 -23.42
C THR A 324 2.64 -11.83 -23.77
N LEU A 325 3.32 -10.68 -23.63
CA LEU A 325 4.75 -10.56 -23.86
C LEU A 325 5.53 -11.46 -22.90
N LYS A 326 6.52 -12.16 -23.46
CA LYS A 326 7.44 -13.01 -22.72
C LYS A 326 8.81 -12.36 -22.63
N VAL A 327 9.59 -12.80 -21.65
CA VAL A 327 11.01 -12.48 -21.57
C VAL A 327 11.68 -12.89 -22.88
N ASP A 328 12.59 -12.05 -23.37
CA ASP A 328 13.30 -12.14 -24.65
C ASP A 328 12.50 -11.78 -25.92
N ASP A 329 11.19 -11.47 -25.81
CA ASP A 329 10.46 -10.91 -26.96
C ASP A 329 11.07 -9.57 -27.39
N ILE A 330 11.15 -9.34 -28.71
CA ILE A 330 11.65 -8.08 -29.27
C ILE A 330 10.49 -7.23 -29.75
N VAL A 331 10.39 -6.02 -29.19
CA VAL A 331 9.31 -5.08 -29.43
C VAL A 331 9.85 -3.82 -30.08
N SER A 332 9.18 -3.34 -31.12
CA SER A 332 9.45 -2.04 -31.75
C SER A 332 8.59 -0.97 -31.09
N VAL A 333 9.19 0.14 -30.68
CA VAL A 333 8.49 1.28 -30.05
C VAL A 333 8.80 2.54 -30.85
N LEU A 334 7.75 3.15 -31.42
CA LEU A 334 7.86 4.34 -32.24
C LEU A 334 7.96 5.62 -31.39
N PRO A 335 8.43 6.75 -31.97
CA PRO A 335 8.42 8.05 -31.29
C PRO A 335 7.02 8.43 -30.81
N GLY A 336 6.91 8.90 -29.56
CA GLY A 336 5.67 9.24 -28.89
C GLY A 336 4.86 8.06 -28.34
N GLU A 337 5.26 6.81 -28.58
CA GLU A 337 4.59 5.64 -28.02
C GLU A 337 5.04 5.34 -26.59
N SER A 338 4.14 4.75 -25.80
CA SER A 338 4.48 4.25 -24.47
C SER A 338 5.14 2.87 -24.56
N LEU A 339 6.13 2.63 -23.72
CA LEU A 339 6.79 1.34 -23.64
C LEU A 339 5.86 0.28 -23.03
N PRO A 340 5.67 -0.89 -23.67
CA PRO A 340 4.74 -1.93 -23.21
C PRO A 340 5.28 -2.85 -22.11
N ALA A 341 6.60 -2.93 -21.95
CA ALA A 341 7.27 -3.82 -20.99
C ALA A 341 8.65 -3.26 -20.60
N ASP A 342 9.19 -3.73 -19.49
CA ASP A 342 10.55 -3.43 -19.06
C ASP A 342 11.55 -4.20 -19.93
N GLY A 343 12.61 -3.54 -20.38
CA GLY A 343 13.51 -4.08 -21.38
C GLY A 343 14.87 -3.41 -21.48
N ILE A 344 15.67 -3.91 -22.42
CA ILE A 344 16.96 -3.33 -22.81
C ILE A 344 16.89 -2.86 -24.26
N VAL A 345 17.42 -1.68 -24.56
CA VAL A 345 17.49 -1.15 -25.92
C VAL A 345 18.48 -1.98 -26.75
N LEU A 346 18.02 -2.56 -27.86
CA LEU A 346 18.87 -3.29 -28.80
C LEU A 346 19.43 -2.42 -29.91
N SER A 347 18.62 -1.46 -30.37
CA SER A 347 18.95 -0.58 -31.47
C SER A 347 18.13 0.70 -31.38
N GLY A 348 18.74 1.82 -31.79
CA GLY A 348 18.16 3.15 -31.72
C GLY A 348 18.74 3.95 -30.56
N GLU A 349 18.68 5.27 -30.69
CA GLU A 349 19.01 6.24 -29.64
C GLU A 349 17.78 7.13 -29.48
N THR A 350 17.37 7.37 -28.25
CA THR A 350 16.19 8.18 -27.96
C THR A 350 16.32 8.86 -26.61
N HIS A 351 15.42 9.79 -26.34
CA HIS A 351 15.19 10.31 -25.00
C HIS A 351 13.88 9.72 -24.49
N ILE A 352 13.90 9.16 -23.29
CA ILE A 352 12.70 8.59 -22.66
C ILE A 352 12.20 9.54 -21.59
N ASP A 353 10.93 9.91 -21.67
CA ASP A 353 10.24 10.62 -20.61
C ASP A 353 9.84 9.62 -19.52
N GLU A 354 10.65 9.60 -18.45
CA GLU A 354 10.42 8.79 -17.25
C GLU A 354 9.69 9.58 -16.14
N SER A 355 9.20 10.80 -16.42
CA SER A 355 8.61 11.73 -15.45
C SER A 355 7.45 11.14 -14.65
N MET A 356 6.69 10.23 -15.26
CA MET A 356 5.57 9.56 -14.59
C MET A 356 6.01 8.56 -13.52
N LEU A 357 7.24 8.02 -13.62
CA LEU A 357 7.81 7.10 -12.64
C LEU A 357 8.74 7.85 -11.67
N THR A 358 9.71 8.58 -12.20
CA THR A 358 10.74 9.24 -11.39
C THR A 358 10.28 10.59 -10.85
N GLY A 359 9.26 11.22 -11.45
CA GLY A 359 8.85 12.60 -11.18
C GLY A 359 9.79 13.64 -11.78
N GLU A 360 10.81 13.25 -12.56
CA GLU A 360 11.78 14.16 -13.17
C GLU A 360 11.26 14.65 -14.53
N PRO A 361 11.14 15.98 -14.75
CA PRO A 361 10.48 16.50 -15.95
C PRO A 361 11.34 16.44 -17.21
N MET A 362 12.65 16.18 -17.08
CA MET A 362 13.58 16.14 -18.20
C MET A 362 13.71 14.71 -18.73
N PRO A 363 13.50 14.48 -20.04
CA PRO A 363 13.75 13.18 -20.65
C PRO A 363 15.19 12.70 -20.48
N VAL A 364 15.36 11.41 -20.23
CA VAL A 364 16.66 10.76 -20.00
C VAL A 364 17.16 10.17 -21.32
N PRO A 365 18.41 10.45 -21.75
CA PRO A 365 18.98 9.82 -22.93
C PRO A 365 19.18 8.31 -22.70
N ARG A 366 18.76 7.49 -23.67
CA ARG A 366 18.90 6.04 -23.66
C ARG A 366 19.52 5.56 -24.97
N ASN A 367 20.60 4.81 -24.84
CA ASN A 367 21.36 4.23 -25.93
C ASN A 367 21.24 2.71 -25.92
N LYS A 368 21.87 2.07 -26.91
CA LYS A 368 22.01 0.61 -26.94
C LYS A 368 22.55 0.08 -25.61
N ASP A 369 21.96 -1.02 -25.16
CA ASP A 369 22.24 -1.73 -23.91
C ASP A 369 21.74 -1.03 -22.62
N ASP A 370 21.11 0.14 -22.72
CA ASP A 370 20.46 0.79 -21.57
C ASP A 370 19.09 0.15 -21.24
N LEU A 371 18.76 0.19 -19.94
CA LEU A 371 17.48 -0.26 -19.41
C LEU A 371 16.38 0.78 -19.65
N VAL A 372 15.17 0.29 -19.95
CA VAL A 372 13.98 1.09 -20.19
C VAL A 372 12.76 0.43 -19.55
N TYR A 373 11.78 1.24 -19.14
CA TYR A 373 10.70 0.78 -18.25
C TYR A 373 9.31 0.93 -18.87
N ALA A 374 8.41 0.00 -18.56
CA ALA A 374 7.03 0.01 -19.01
C ALA A 374 6.28 1.27 -18.54
N GLY A 375 5.41 1.80 -19.41
CA GLY A 375 4.60 2.99 -19.13
C GLY A 375 5.34 4.32 -19.26
N THR A 376 6.64 4.31 -19.55
CA THR A 376 7.41 5.51 -19.94
C THR A 376 7.16 5.84 -21.40
N ILE A 377 7.38 7.10 -21.79
CA ILE A 377 7.09 7.58 -23.15
C ILE A 377 8.38 7.69 -23.93
N ASN A 378 8.43 7.05 -25.09
CA ASN A 378 9.51 7.23 -26.03
C ASN A 378 9.42 8.61 -26.67
N GLY A 379 10.50 9.39 -26.65
CA GLY A 379 10.55 10.74 -27.21
C GLY A 379 10.64 10.72 -28.74
N ASP A 380 11.87 10.76 -29.25
CA ASP A 380 12.12 11.19 -30.64
C ASP A 380 12.61 10.05 -31.56
N GLY A 381 13.22 9.01 -31.01
CA GLY A 381 13.87 7.93 -31.76
C GLY A 381 13.00 6.67 -31.91
N ASN A 382 13.16 5.93 -33.01
CA ASN A 382 12.59 4.58 -33.10
C ASN A 382 13.54 3.60 -32.41
N ILE A 383 13.03 2.86 -31.43
CA ILE A 383 13.83 1.91 -30.66
C ILE A 383 13.28 0.50 -30.77
N LYS A 384 14.19 -0.48 -30.72
CA LYS A 384 13.83 -1.88 -30.48
C LYS A 384 14.28 -2.26 -29.09
N ILE A 385 13.40 -2.88 -28.32
CA ILE A 385 13.67 -3.29 -26.95
C ILE A 385 13.51 -4.81 -26.83
N ARG A 386 14.40 -5.45 -26.06
CA ARG A 386 14.22 -6.84 -25.63
C ARG A 386 13.55 -6.84 -24.27
N VAL A 387 12.43 -7.53 -24.13
CA VAL A 387 11.73 -7.68 -22.86
C VAL A 387 12.62 -8.43 -21.87
N THR A 388 12.80 -7.88 -20.67
CA THR A 388 13.65 -8.48 -19.61
C THR A 388 12.85 -9.06 -18.47
N GLN A 389 11.64 -8.55 -18.24
CA GLN A 389 10.79 -8.96 -17.13
C GLN A 389 9.36 -9.19 -17.60
N ASP A 390 8.66 -10.09 -16.91
CA ASP A 390 7.22 -10.26 -17.09
C ASP A 390 6.44 -9.05 -16.53
N ARG A 391 5.14 -8.99 -16.83
CA ARG A 391 4.27 -7.91 -16.37
C ARG A 391 4.22 -7.80 -14.83
N GLN A 392 4.22 -8.93 -14.12
CA GLN A 392 4.08 -8.95 -12.67
C GLN A 392 5.32 -8.44 -11.94
N ASN A 393 6.50 -8.65 -12.53
CA ASN A 393 7.77 -8.22 -11.97
C ASN A 393 8.27 -6.89 -12.54
N SER A 394 7.60 -6.31 -13.55
CA SER A 394 7.90 -4.96 -14.04
C SER A 394 7.96 -3.91 -12.92
N LEU A 395 8.77 -2.88 -13.14
CA LEU A 395 8.99 -1.77 -12.20
C LEU A 395 7.66 -1.13 -11.80
N ILE A 396 6.77 -0.85 -12.76
CA ILE A 396 5.49 -0.18 -12.48
C ILE A 396 4.58 -1.06 -11.59
N SER A 397 4.55 -2.37 -11.81
CA SER A 397 3.80 -3.32 -10.97
C SER A 397 4.38 -3.38 -9.55
N ASN A 398 5.71 -3.37 -9.42
CA ASN A 398 6.38 -3.31 -8.12
C ASN A 398 6.10 -1.99 -7.38
N ILE A 399 6.10 -0.85 -8.09
CA ILE A 399 5.75 0.46 -7.54
C ILE A 399 4.33 0.45 -6.97
N VAL A 400 3.35 -0.05 -7.74
CA VAL A 400 1.95 -0.14 -7.31
C VAL A 400 1.81 -1.03 -6.08
N ARG A 401 2.51 -2.17 -6.03
CA ARG A 401 2.50 -3.06 -4.85
C ARG A 401 3.09 -2.38 -3.61
N LEU A 402 4.27 -1.76 -3.72
CA LEU A 402 4.90 -1.05 -2.61
C LEU A 402 4.00 0.07 -2.08
N GLN A 403 3.32 0.78 -2.99
CA GLN A 403 2.37 1.81 -2.63
C GLN A 403 1.13 1.25 -1.92
N ASP A 404 0.59 0.12 -2.38
CA ASP A 404 -0.50 -0.58 -1.73
C ASP A 404 -0.09 -1.06 -0.32
N GLU A 405 1.08 -1.68 -0.17
CA GLU A 405 1.65 -2.10 1.12
C GLU A 405 1.71 -0.94 2.12
N ALA A 406 2.23 0.21 1.69
CA ALA A 406 2.27 1.40 2.54
C ALA A 406 0.87 1.87 2.96
N GLN A 407 -0.10 1.88 2.05
CA GLN A 407 -1.47 2.27 2.38
C GLN A 407 -2.14 1.28 3.34
N MET A 408 -1.72 0.00 3.36
CA MET A 408 -2.23 -1.00 4.29
C MET A 408 -1.67 -0.81 5.71
N SER A 409 -0.46 -0.26 5.83
CA SER A 409 0.18 -0.06 7.13
C SER A 409 -0.41 1.13 7.89
N LYS A 410 -1.26 0.85 8.89
CA LYS A 410 -1.85 1.89 9.74
C LYS A 410 -0.84 2.40 10.77
N PRO A 411 -0.57 3.72 10.83
CA PRO A 411 0.28 4.26 11.86
C PRO A 411 -0.43 4.29 13.23
N LYS A 412 0.37 4.36 14.29
CA LYS A 412 -0.12 4.26 15.68
C LYS A 412 -1.17 5.33 16.01
N VAL A 413 -1.02 6.54 15.46
CA VAL A 413 -1.98 7.63 15.68
C VAL A 413 -3.37 7.31 15.10
N ALA A 414 -3.43 6.64 13.94
CA ALA A 414 -4.71 6.23 13.35
C ALA A 414 -5.40 5.15 14.21
N VAL A 415 -4.63 4.18 14.72
CA VAL A 415 -5.14 3.15 15.63
C VAL A 415 -5.66 3.75 16.93
N LEU A 416 -4.93 4.71 17.51
CA LEU A 416 -5.34 5.42 18.71
C LEU A 416 -6.65 6.20 18.49
N ALA A 417 -6.78 6.90 17.35
CA ALA A 417 -8.00 7.62 16.99
C ALA A 417 -9.21 6.68 16.91
N ASP A 418 -9.06 5.49 16.30
CA ASP A 418 -10.11 4.47 16.25
C ASP A 418 -10.49 3.94 17.64
N VAL A 419 -9.52 3.76 18.54
CA VAL A 419 -9.76 3.35 19.93
C VAL A 419 -10.56 4.43 20.67
N VAL A 420 -10.12 5.69 20.58
CA VAL A 420 -10.80 6.83 21.21
C VAL A 420 -12.23 6.97 20.69
N ALA A 421 -12.44 6.83 19.37
CA ALA A 421 -13.76 6.87 18.76
C ALA A 421 -14.72 5.81 19.34
N ARG A 422 -14.25 4.58 19.57
CA ARG A 422 -15.07 3.51 20.17
C ARG A 422 -15.51 3.82 21.60
N TYR A 423 -14.58 4.28 22.45
CA TYR A 423 -14.92 4.68 23.82
C TYR A 423 -15.84 5.90 23.83
N PHE A 424 -15.62 6.84 22.93
CA PHE A 424 -16.48 8.03 22.79
C PHE A 424 -17.92 7.65 22.46
N VAL A 425 -18.15 6.70 21.54
CA VAL A 425 -19.51 6.18 21.25
C VAL A 425 -20.14 5.53 22.48
N ALA A 426 -19.37 4.74 23.23
CA ALA A 426 -19.88 4.13 24.47
C ALA A 426 -20.34 5.19 25.48
N VAL A 427 -19.54 6.24 25.67
CA VAL A 427 -19.87 7.36 26.55
C VAL A 427 -21.13 8.08 26.06
N ILE A 428 -21.26 8.35 24.75
CA ILE A 428 -22.46 8.99 24.18
C ILE A 428 -23.72 8.17 24.46
N LEU A 429 -23.66 6.83 24.30
CA LEU A 429 -24.82 5.98 24.57
C LEU A 429 -25.23 6.03 26.04
N ILE A 430 -24.26 6.07 26.97
CA ILE A 430 -24.52 6.23 28.40
C ILE A 430 -25.13 7.61 28.70
N VAL A 431 -24.56 8.67 28.12
CA VAL A 431 -25.07 10.05 28.29
C VAL A 431 -26.46 10.18 27.70
N ALA A 432 -26.74 9.60 26.54
CA ALA A 432 -28.07 9.59 25.92
C ALA A 432 -29.09 8.87 26.80
N ALA A 433 -28.74 7.70 27.34
CA ALA A 433 -29.60 6.97 28.28
C ALA A 433 -29.87 7.78 29.56
N GLY A 434 -28.84 8.42 30.12
CA GLY A 434 -28.98 9.30 31.28
C GLY A 434 -29.83 10.55 30.99
N THR A 435 -29.66 11.14 29.80
CA THR A 435 -30.44 12.29 29.33
C THR A 435 -31.90 11.92 29.21
N TRP A 436 -32.21 10.79 28.55
CA TRP A 436 -33.56 10.28 28.44
C TRP A 436 -34.20 10.07 29.82
N TYR A 437 -33.49 9.40 30.74
CA TYR A 437 -33.99 9.12 32.08
C TYR A 437 -34.26 10.38 32.92
N TYR A 438 -33.40 11.39 32.82
CA TYR A 438 -33.57 12.67 33.54
C TYR A 438 -34.75 13.47 32.99
N TRP A 439 -34.79 13.70 31.68
CA TRP A 439 -35.84 14.49 31.05
C TRP A 439 -37.19 13.78 31.08
N HIS A 440 -37.22 12.45 31.00
CA HIS A 440 -38.46 11.69 31.14
C HIS A 440 -39.16 11.91 32.49
N GLN A 441 -38.41 12.23 33.54
CA GLN A 441 -38.98 12.55 34.87
C GLN A 441 -39.40 14.01 35.01
N GLN A 442 -38.67 14.94 34.41
CA GLN A 442 -38.91 16.38 34.56
C GLN A 442 -39.90 16.92 33.52
N GLN A 443 -39.66 16.61 32.24
CA GLN A 443 -40.44 17.06 31.09
C GLN A 443 -40.52 15.91 30.06
N PRO A 444 -41.49 15.00 30.21
CA PRO A 444 -41.60 13.78 29.40
C PRO A 444 -41.73 14.05 27.89
N ASP A 445 -42.41 15.14 27.53
CA ASP A 445 -42.64 15.54 26.15
C ASP A 445 -41.32 15.92 25.44
N ASP A 446 -40.37 16.50 26.18
CA ASP A 446 -39.08 16.94 25.64
C ASP A 446 -38.02 15.83 25.61
N ALA A 447 -38.20 14.79 26.44
CA ALA A 447 -37.20 13.76 26.65
C ALA A 447 -36.75 13.07 25.35
N LEU A 448 -37.68 12.83 24.42
CA LEU A 448 -37.40 12.13 23.18
C LEU A 448 -36.52 12.97 22.25
N TRP A 449 -36.90 14.23 21.98
CA TRP A 449 -36.18 15.06 21.02
C TRP A 449 -34.79 15.47 21.54
N ILE A 450 -34.66 15.71 22.86
CA ILE A 450 -33.36 15.99 23.49
C ILE A 450 -32.45 14.76 23.40
N THR A 451 -32.98 13.56 23.65
CA THR A 451 -32.21 12.32 23.51
C THR A 451 -31.75 12.09 22.08
N LEU A 452 -32.63 12.34 21.10
CA LEU A 452 -32.27 12.30 19.68
C LEU A 452 -31.18 13.32 19.36
N ALA A 453 -31.29 14.55 19.88
CA ALA A 453 -30.26 15.56 19.71
C ALA A 453 -28.91 15.08 20.27
N VAL A 454 -28.86 14.42 21.44
CA VAL A 454 -27.62 13.89 22.01
C VAL A 454 -27.04 12.73 21.17
N LEU A 455 -27.87 11.78 20.74
CA LEU A 455 -27.43 10.64 19.93
C LEU A 455 -26.82 11.08 18.59
N VAL A 456 -27.19 12.26 18.11
CA VAL A 456 -26.84 12.78 16.79
C VAL A 456 -25.89 13.96 16.84
N ALA A 457 -25.86 14.76 17.91
CA ALA A 457 -25.00 15.94 18.01
C ALA A 457 -23.52 15.57 17.90
N THR A 458 -23.17 14.39 18.40
CA THR A 458 -21.79 13.93 18.45
C THR A 458 -21.55 12.76 17.51
N CYS A 459 -20.69 12.97 16.52
CA CYS A 459 -20.17 11.92 15.65
C CYS A 459 -18.64 11.88 15.83
N PRO A 460 -18.05 10.72 16.15
CA PRO A 460 -16.59 10.55 16.11
C PRO A 460 -16.05 10.50 14.67
N CYS A 461 -16.86 10.87 13.68
CA CYS A 461 -16.64 10.59 12.27
C CYS A 461 -15.54 11.51 11.73
N ALA A 462 -15.61 12.80 12.03
CA ALA A 462 -14.50 13.71 11.79
C ALA A 462 -13.20 13.25 12.48
N LEU A 463 -13.29 12.64 13.66
CA LEU A 463 -12.14 12.13 14.42
C LEU A 463 -11.51 10.90 13.76
N SER A 464 -12.31 9.92 13.35
CA SER A 464 -11.84 8.69 12.69
C SER A 464 -11.40 8.93 11.24
N LEU A 465 -11.86 10.02 10.61
CA LEU A 465 -11.51 10.38 9.23
C LEU A 465 -10.31 11.30 9.10
N ALA A 466 -10.04 12.11 10.12
CA ALA A 466 -8.98 13.11 10.12
C ALA A 466 -7.63 12.54 9.71
N THR A 467 -7.22 11.46 10.36
CA THR A 467 -5.89 10.88 10.19
C THR A 467 -5.77 10.08 8.88
N PRO A 468 -6.66 9.11 8.58
CA PRO A 468 -6.54 8.32 7.35
C PRO A 468 -6.59 9.16 6.08
N THR A 469 -7.47 10.17 6.03
CA THR A 469 -7.61 11.03 4.85
C THR A 469 -6.35 11.85 4.60
N ALA A 470 -5.79 12.46 5.65
CA ALA A 470 -4.56 13.22 5.55
C ALA A 470 -3.38 12.34 5.10
N LEU A 471 -3.27 11.13 5.65
CA LEU A 471 -2.23 10.16 5.27
C LEU A 471 -2.37 9.74 3.80
N THR A 472 -3.57 9.36 3.34
CA THR A 472 -3.80 8.99 1.93
C THR A 472 -3.45 10.13 1.00
N CYS A 473 -3.84 11.37 1.32
CA CYS A 473 -3.48 12.55 0.51
C CYS A 473 -1.96 12.78 0.50
N SER A 474 -1.30 12.64 1.65
CA SER A 474 0.15 12.81 1.78
C SER A 474 0.92 11.74 0.98
N THR A 475 0.57 10.46 1.11
CA THR A 475 1.19 9.35 0.38
C THR A 475 1.01 9.50 -1.13
N SER A 476 -0.16 9.94 -1.56
CA SER A 476 -0.47 10.24 -2.97
C SER A 476 0.40 11.38 -3.52
N SER A 477 0.56 12.47 -2.76
CA SER A 477 1.45 13.58 -3.13
C SER A 477 2.92 13.18 -3.14
N LEU A 478 3.38 12.33 -2.23
CA LEU A 478 4.76 11.80 -2.24
C LEU A 478 5.02 10.94 -3.48
N GLY A 479 4.07 10.09 -3.88
CA GLY A 479 4.20 9.30 -5.10
C GLY A 479 4.42 10.17 -6.34
N ARG A 480 3.69 11.29 -6.45
CA ARG A 480 3.89 12.29 -7.54
C ARG A 480 5.24 13.01 -7.47
N LEU A 481 5.89 13.04 -6.30
CA LEU A 481 7.25 13.57 -6.12
C LEU A 481 8.33 12.49 -6.34
N GLY A 482 7.98 11.31 -6.85
CA GLY A 482 8.92 10.19 -7.03
C GLY A 482 9.39 9.57 -5.71
N ILE A 483 8.57 9.64 -4.66
CA ILE A 483 8.90 9.10 -3.33
C ILE A 483 7.84 8.07 -2.94
N LEU A 484 8.26 6.82 -2.83
CA LEU A 484 7.39 5.73 -2.41
C LEU A 484 7.58 5.44 -0.94
N LEU A 485 6.48 5.47 -0.21
CA LEU A 485 6.44 4.91 1.13
C LEU A 485 6.24 3.41 1.02
N ARG A 486 6.90 2.64 1.89
CA ARG A 486 6.63 1.22 2.13
C ARG A 486 6.03 1.00 3.52
N ARG A 487 6.36 1.86 4.48
CA ARG A 487 5.83 1.78 5.85
C ARG A 487 5.08 3.04 6.27
N GLY A 488 4.01 2.86 7.06
CA GLY A 488 3.09 3.93 7.45
C GLY A 488 3.61 4.85 8.54
N HIS A 489 4.63 4.42 9.29
CA HIS A 489 5.29 5.26 10.31
C HIS A 489 6.22 6.32 9.71
N VAL A 490 6.52 6.26 8.41
CA VAL A 490 7.51 7.16 7.75
C VAL A 490 7.14 8.63 7.96
N LEU A 491 5.89 9.01 7.71
CA LEU A 491 5.43 10.39 7.86
C LEU A 491 5.53 10.90 9.31
N GLU A 492 5.31 10.03 10.29
CA GLU A 492 5.45 10.38 11.70
C GLU A 492 6.92 10.52 12.09
N THR A 493 7.75 9.57 11.67
CA THR A 493 9.17 9.48 12.02
C THR A 493 9.96 10.60 11.37
N LEU A 494 9.66 10.96 10.10
CA LEU A 494 10.25 12.12 9.40
C LEU A 494 10.11 13.44 10.16
N CYS A 495 9.05 13.58 10.97
CA CYS A 495 8.83 14.78 11.78
C CYS A 495 9.74 14.85 13.02
N THR A 496 10.33 13.73 13.43
CA THR A 496 11.13 13.62 14.66
C THR A 496 12.59 13.25 14.40
N VAL A 497 12.98 13.01 13.15
CA VAL A 497 14.39 12.82 12.76
C VAL A 497 15.23 13.98 13.27
N ASN A 498 16.35 13.66 13.92
CA ASN A 498 17.35 14.62 14.42
C ASN A 498 18.78 14.25 14.00
N GLN A 499 18.97 13.09 13.35
CA GLN A 499 20.24 12.65 12.78
C GLN A 499 20.01 12.21 11.32
N LEU A 500 20.76 12.76 10.38
CA LEU A 500 20.87 12.26 9.02
C LEU A 500 22.12 11.37 8.94
N VAL A 501 21.95 10.13 8.52
CA VAL A 501 23.04 9.18 8.27
C VAL A 501 22.99 8.84 6.78
N ILE A 502 24.08 9.04 6.08
CA ILE A 502 24.09 8.91 4.62
C ILE A 502 25.30 8.10 4.17
N ASP A 503 25.08 7.18 3.24
CA ASP A 503 26.18 6.49 2.57
C ASP A 503 26.91 7.42 1.59
N LYS A 504 28.18 7.14 1.32
CA LYS A 504 28.96 7.92 0.35
C LYS A 504 28.65 7.48 -1.08
N THR A 505 28.98 6.23 -1.40
CA THR A 505 29.11 5.76 -2.78
C THR A 505 27.72 5.54 -3.37
N GLY A 506 27.44 6.12 -4.53
CA GLY A 506 26.14 6.00 -5.23
C GLY A 506 24.96 6.70 -4.54
N THR A 507 25.16 7.21 -3.32
CA THR A 507 24.19 8.04 -2.59
C THR A 507 24.58 9.53 -2.64
N LEU A 508 25.63 9.97 -1.94
CA LEU A 508 26.13 11.35 -2.04
C LEU A 508 26.84 11.63 -3.37
N THR A 509 27.37 10.57 -3.96
CA THR A 509 28.05 10.58 -5.26
C THR A 509 27.20 9.88 -6.32
N GLU A 510 27.55 10.05 -7.59
CA GLU A 510 26.82 9.46 -8.71
C GLU A 510 26.95 7.92 -8.75
N GLY A 511 27.97 7.34 -8.10
CA GLY A 511 28.28 5.91 -8.20
C GLY A 511 28.97 5.54 -9.51
N ASN A 512 29.28 6.54 -10.34
CA ASN A 512 29.97 6.40 -11.61
C ASN A 512 31.44 6.80 -11.42
N VAL A 513 32.24 5.86 -10.94
CA VAL A 513 33.67 6.06 -10.72
C VAL A 513 34.34 6.36 -12.06
N ARG A 514 35.01 7.51 -12.16
CA ARG A 514 35.75 7.94 -13.35
C ARG A 514 37.23 8.03 -13.04
N LEU A 515 38.03 7.66 -14.03
CA LEU A 515 39.45 7.91 -14.02
C LEU A 515 39.70 9.41 -14.26
N VAL A 516 40.34 10.08 -13.31
CA VAL A 516 40.63 11.52 -13.37
C VAL A 516 42.08 11.79 -13.75
N GLU A 517 43.01 10.99 -13.24
CA GLU A 517 44.44 11.22 -13.42
C GLU A 517 45.19 9.88 -13.43
N THR A 518 46.14 9.74 -14.37
CA THR A 518 47.08 8.63 -14.43
C THR A 518 48.49 9.15 -14.19
N ARG A 519 49.22 8.54 -13.27
CA ARG A 519 50.63 8.84 -13.03
C ARG A 519 51.49 7.64 -13.38
N LEU A 520 52.49 7.85 -14.23
CA LEU A 520 53.44 6.83 -14.67
C LEU A 520 54.69 6.83 -13.78
N PHE A 521 55.26 5.64 -13.57
CA PHE A 521 56.49 5.43 -12.77
C PHE A 521 57.62 4.76 -13.57
N ASP A 522 57.34 4.35 -14.79
CA ASP A 522 58.25 3.65 -15.69
C ASP A 522 58.13 4.21 -17.13
N ASP A 523 58.94 3.70 -18.07
CA ASP A 523 59.01 4.16 -19.47
C ASP A 523 57.78 3.81 -20.34
N HIS A 524 56.76 3.17 -19.74
CA HIS A 524 55.51 2.83 -20.40
C HIS A 524 54.70 4.08 -20.76
N THR A 525 53.99 4.04 -21.89
CA THR A 525 53.04 5.12 -22.24
C THR A 525 51.75 5.01 -21.43
N GLU A 526 51.07 6.14 -21.23
CA GLU A 526 49.78 6.17 -20.53
C GLU A 526 48.75 5.24 -21.18
N GLN A 527 48.68 5.22 -22.51
CA GLN A 527 47.78 4.32 -23.25
C GLN A 527 48.09 2.84 -23.00
N GLN A 528 49.37 2.45 -22.93
CA GLN A 528 49.75 1.06 -22.64
C GLN A 528 49.36 0.67 -21.22
N ALA A 529 49.66 1.52 -20.23
CA ALA A 529 49.28 1.27 -18.84
C ALA A 529 47.75 1.15 -18.67
N LEU A 530 46.99 2.03 -19.31
CA LEU A 530 45.53 1.99 -19.28
C LEU A 530 44.95 0.77 -19.98
N MET A 531 45.53 0.36 -21.12
CA MET A 531 45.10 -0.85 -21.84
C MET A 531 45.31 -2.10 -21.00
N VAL A 532 46.47 -2.22 -20.35
CA VAL A 532 46.79 -3.36 -19.47
C VAL A 532 45.87 -3.37 -18.25
N ALA A 533 45.66 -2.22 -17.61
CA ALA A 533 44.72 -2.07 -16.50
C ALA A 533 43.28 -2.46 -16.89
N ALA A 534 42.81 -1.98 -18.04
CA ALA A 534 41.47 -2.25 -18.56
C ALA A 534 41.22 -3.72 -18.89
N GLU A 535 42.24 -4.43 -19.38
CA GLU A 535 42.17 -5.87 -19.66
C GLU A 535 42.23 -6.72 -18.38
N LEU A 536 43.04 -6.36 -17.37
CA LEU A 536 43.01 -7.02 -16.06
C LEU A 536 41.63 -6.85 -15.40
N GLU A 537 41.12 -5.61 -15.36
CA GLU A 537 39.81 -5.25 -14.81
C GLU A 537 38.64 -5.83 -15.63
N ARG A 538 38.89 -6.44 -16.79
CA ARG A 538 37.87 -7.15 -17.56
C ARG A 538 37.26 -8.33 -16.82
N PHE A 539 38.02 -8.93 -15.92
CA PHE A 539 37.62 -10.09 -15.13
C PHE A 539 36.97 -9.71 -13.79
N ALA A 540 36.76 -8.41 -13.54
CA ALA A 540 36.13 -7.90 -12.33
C ALA A 540 34.77 -7.25 -12.61
N ASN A 541 33.86 -7.38 -11.63
CA ASN A 541 32.51 -6.82 -11.66
C ASN A 541 32.31 -5.68 -10.63
N HIS A 542 33.39 -5.07 -10.12
CA HIS A 542 33.31 -3.92 -9.19
C HIS A 542 33.13 -2.61 -9.97
N PRO A 543 32.45 -1.59 -9.40
CA PRO A 543 32.40 -0.22 -9.93
C PRO A 543 33.73 0.41 -10.42
N ILE A 544 34.88 -0.07 -9.93
CA ILE A 544 36.21 0.46 -10.30
C ILE A 544 36.57 -0.01 -11.71
N ALA A 545 36.23 -1.26 -12.06
CA ALA A 545 36.44 -1.83 -13.38
C ALA A 545 35.72 -1.05 -14.49
N ASN A 546 34.60 -0.40 -14.16
CA ASN A 546 33.86 0.44 -15.10
C ASN A 546 34.68 1.67 -15.53
N ALA A 547 35.50 2.24 -14.65
CA ALA A 547 36.34 3.40 -14.96
C ALA A 547 37.35 3.10 -16.07
N PHE A 548 37.77 1.83 -16.21
CA PHE A 548 38.73 1.38 -17.21
C PHE A 548 38.07 0.85 -18.50
N LYS A 549 36.75 0.62 -18.53
CA LYS A 549 36.03 0.12 -19.73
C LYS A 549 36.29 0.92 -21.01
N PRO A 550 36.31 2.28 -21.00
CA PRO A 550 36.57 3.06 -22.21
C PRO A 550 37.94 2.83 -22.84
N HIS A 551 38.89 2.27 -22.08
CA HIS A 551 40.26 2.00 -22.50
C HIS A 551 40.50 0.54 -22.91
N ARG A 552 39.44 -0.28 -22.97
CA ARG A 552 39.55 -1.66 -23.46
C ARG A 552 39.80 -1.68 -24.96
N ASN A 553 40.59 -2.66 -25.40
CA ASN A 553 40.87 -2.91 -26.80
C ASN A 553 40.22 -4.24 -27.23
N GLU A 554 40.05 -4.49 -28.53
CA GLU A 554 39.44 -5.74 -29.02
C GLU A 554 40.35 -6.98 -28.83
N GLN A 555 41.62 -6.77 -28.51
CA GLN A 555 42.60 -7.83 -28.29
C GLN A 555 42.64 -8.26 -26.82
N THR A 556 42.28 -9.52 -26.57
CA THR A 556 42.53 -10.22 -25.30
C THR A 556 44.03 -10.27 -25.00
N LEU A 557 44.47 -9.60 -23.93
CA LEU A 557 45.86 -9.68 -23.46
C LEU A 557 46.08 -10.84 -22.49
N PHE A 558 45.15 -11.05 -21.56
CA PHE A 558 45.26 -12.07 -20.51
C PHE A 558 44.29 -13.22 -20.76
N ASN A 559 44.78 -14.46 -20.67
CA ASN A 559 43.96 -15.67 -20.78
C ASN A 559 43.39 -16.12 -19.43
N HIS A 560 44.09 -15.81 -18.34
CA HIS A 560 43.71 -16.13 -16.98
C HIS A 560 44.08 -14.99 -16.04
N VAL A 561 43.14 -14.56 -15.21
CA VAL A 561 43.33 -13.52 -14.19
C VAL A 561 42.76 -14.04 -12.87
N GLU A 562 43.57 -14.01 -11.82
CA GLU A 562 43.15 -14.38 -10.47
C GLU A 562 42.71 -13.13 -9.70
N ASN A 563 41.54 -13.20 -9.06
CA ASN A 563 41.00 -12.11 -8.24
C ASN A 563 41.17 -12.42 -6.75
N THR A 564 41.92 -11.57 -6.05
CA THR A 564 42.03 -11.61 -4.60
C THR A 564 41.06 -10.59 -4.00
N ILE A 565 39.95 -11.10 -3.44
CA ILE A 565 38.85 -10.28 -2.92
C ILE A 565 39.37 -9.26 -1.91
N GLY A 566 39.03 -7.98 -2.15
CA GLY A 566 39.42 -6.86 -1.29
C GLY A 566 40.85 -6.37 -1.46
N GLN A 567 41.64 -6.95 -2.36
CA GLN A 567 43.03 -6.53 -2.62
C GLN A 567 43.27 -6.13 -4.08
N GLY A 568 43.01 -7.02 -5.06
CA GLY A 568 43.31 -6.75 -6.46
C GLY A 568 43.27 -7.97 -7.39
N LEU A 569 43.73 -7.78 -8.62
CA LEU A 569 43.76 -8.77 -9.71
C LEU A 569 45.20 -9.04 -10.15
N ILE A 570 45.51 -10.29 -10.50
CA ILE A 570 46.82 -10.72 -11.01
C ILE A 570 46.63 -11.44 -12.34
N GLY A 571 47.43 -11.09 -13.34
CA GLY A 571 47.48 -11.78 -14.62
C GLY A 571 48.92 -11.96 -15.12
N GLU A 572 49.14 -12.95 -15.97
CA GLU A 572 50.43 -13.19 -16.62
C GLU A 572 50.34 -12.84 -18.11
N LEU A 573 51.27 -12.00 -18.58
CA LEU A 573 51.42 -11.59 -19.98
C LEU A 573 52.90 -11.72 -20.35
N GLU A 574 53.21 -12.48 -21.40
CA GLU A 574 54.60 -12.67 -21.89
C GLU A 574 55.61 -13.07 -20.80
N GLU A 575 55.24 -14.00 -19.90
CA GLU A 575 56.02 -14.44 -18.72
C GLU A 575 56.22 -13.38 -17.61
N GLN A 576 55.63 -12.19 -17.75
CA GLN A 576 55.63 -11.14 -16.73
C GLN A 576 54.36 -11.16 -15.88
N LYS A 577 54.52 -10.94 -14.58
CA LYS A 577 53.40 -10.88 -13.63
C LYS A 577 52.89 -9.46 -13.47
N TRP A 578 51.68 -9.22 -13.94
CA TRP A 578 50.98 -7.96 -13.79
C TRP A 578 50.02 -8.02 -12.61
N ARG A 579 50.02 -6.97 -11.79
CA ARG A 579 49.05 -6.80 -10.69
C ARG A 579 48.40 -5.44 -10.74
N ILE A 580 47.10 -5.40 -10.49
CA ILE A 580 46.34 -4.17 -10.30
C ILE A 580 45.53 -4.24 -9.00
N GLY A 581 45.59 -3.20 -8.16
CA GLY A 581 44.83 -3.17 -6.91
C GLY A 581 45.36 -2.17 -5.89
N GLN A 582 45.22 -2.52 -4.61
CA GLN A 582 45.80 -1.73 -3.51
C GLN A 582 47.34 -1.70 -3.61
N LEU A 583 47.95 -0.63 -3.10
CA LEU A 583 49.40 -0.42 -3.16
C LEU A 583 50.20 -1.61 -2.59
N ALA A 584 49.79 -2.14 -1.44
CA ALA A 584 50.45 -3.28 -0.80
C ALA A 584 50.41 -4.55 -1.67
N PHE A 585 49.33 -4.73 -2.43
CA PHE A 585 49.16 -5.86 -3.34
C PHE A 585 49.97 -5.70 -4.63
N ALA A 586 49.97 -4.49 -5.20
CA ALA A 586 50.78 -4.17 -6.37
C ALA A 586 52.29 -4.32 -6.10
N LEU A 587 52.74 -3.96 -4.89
CA LEU A 587 54.16 -4.06 -4.51
C LEU A 587 54.59 -5.43 -3.99
N GLU A 588 53.72 -6.44 -4.04
CA GLU A 588 54.02 -7.77 -3.51
C GLU A 588 55.21 -8.42 -4.27
N GLY A 589 56.30 -8.66 -3.55
CA GLY A 589 57.57 -9.19 -4.10
C GLY A 589 58.63 -8.12 -4.36
N ASN A 590 58.34 -6.83 -4.16
CA ASN A 590 59.32 -5.74 -4.32
C ASN A 590 60.19 -5.57 -3.05
N PRO A 591 61.54 -5.61 -3.14
CA PRO A 591 62.42 -5.43 -1.99
C PRO A 591 62.34 -4.04 -1.34
N ASN A 592 61.82 -3.02 -2.04
CA ASN A 592 61.66 -1.64 -1.56
C ASN A 592 60.21 -1.29 -1.20
N ALA A 593 59.31 -2.27 -1.09
CA ALA A 593 57.87 -2.05 -0.92
C ALA A 593 57.52 -1.16 0.28
N GLU A 594 58.19 -1.33 1.43
CA GLU A 594 57.94 -0.53 2.64
C GLU A 594 58.34 0.94 2.48
N GLN A 595 59.40 1.23 1.74
CA GLN A 595 59.86 2.60 1.51
C GLN A 595 58.95 3.30 0.51
N LEU A 596 58.64 2.65 -0.61
CA LEU A 596 57.71 3.16 -1.61
C LEU A 596 56.32 3.41 -1.01
N SER A 597 55.84 2.51 -0.14
CA SER A 597 54.54 2.69 0.53
C SER A 597 54.48 3.92 1.45
N ARG A 598 55.62 4.42 1.96
CA ARG A 598 55.69 5.63 2.78
C ARG A 598 55.86 6.91 1.97
N GLU A 599 56.46 6.81 0.78
CA GLU A 599 56.72 7.94 -0.12
C GLU A 599 55.55 8.20 -1.09
N MET A 600 54.71 7.20 -1.34
CA MET A 600 53.58 7.28 -2.25
C MET A 600 52.41 8.10 -1.68
N ASP A 601 51.79 8.87 -2.57
CA ASP A 601 50.71 9.80 -2.23
C ASP A 601 49.37 9.06 -2.12
N ASN A 602 48.65 9.28 -1.03
CA ASN A 602 47.35 8.67 -0.74
C ASN A 602 46.21 9.20 -1.65
N GLN A 603 46.51 10.09 -2.60
CA GLN A 603 45.55 10.57 -3.59
C GLN A 603 45.20 9.53 -4.66
N PHE A 604 46.04 8.51 -4.88
CA PHE A 604 45.80 7.44 -5.86
C PHE A 604 45.22 6.19 -5.17
N GLN A 605 44.16 5.62 -5.74
CA GLN A 605 43.42 4.50 -5.14
C GLN A 605 43.85 3.15 -5.71
N VAL A 606 44.23 3.11 -6.99
CA VAL A 606 44.56 1.87 -7.71
C VAL A 606 45.95 1.96 -8.30
N TRP A 607 46.72 0.89 -8.14
CA TRP A 607 48.13 0.82 -8.51
C TRP A 607 48.35 -0.35 -9.46
N LEU A 608 49.13 -0.13 -10.52
CA LEU A 608 49.54 -1.13 -11.50
C LEU A 608 51.03 -1.40 -11.37
N SER A 609 51.39 -2.67 -11.37
CA SER A 609 52.78 -3.13 -11.29
C SER A 609 53.06 -4.28 -12.25
N CYS A 610 54.31 -4.38 -12.70
CA CYS A 610 54.85 -5.50 -13.46
C CYS A 610 56.07 -6.07 -12.72
N ASP A 611 56.04 -7.37 -12.40
CA ASP A 611 57.07 -8.08 -11.63
C ASP A 611 57.48 -7.38 -10.31
N GLY A 612 56.50 -6.73 -9.67
CA GLY A 612 56.68 -5.97 -8.42
C GLY A 612 57.17 -4.52 -8.62
N ASN A 613 57.56 -4.11 -9.83
CA ASN A 613 57.89 -2.72 -10.13
C ASN A 613 56.62 -1.91 -10.46
N LEU A 614 56.49 -0.72 -9.88
CA LEU A 614 55.36 0.17 -10.15
C LEU A 614 55.41 0.69 -11.59
N VAL A 615 54.31 0.54 -12.31
CA VAL A 615 54.14 1.02 -13.69
C VAL A 615 53.29 2.28 -13.70
N ALA A 616 52.14 2.24 -13.04
CA ALA A 616 51.21 3.37 -12.99
C ALA A 616 50.39 3.44 -11.69
N ALA A 617 49.91 4.63 -11.36
CA ALA A 617 48.89 4.87 -10.35
C ALA A 617 47.71 5.61 -10.95
N PHE A 618 46.51 5.25 -10.52
CA PHE A 618 45.25 5.75 -11.06
C PHE A 618 44.46 6.46 -9.96
N LYS A 619 44.13 7.72 -10.24
CA LYS A 619 43.26 8.52 -9.40
C LYS A 619 41.84 8.37 -9.90
N LEU A 620 41.02 7.80 -9.04
CA LEU A 620 39.62 7.55 -9.27
C LEU A 620 38.82 8.53 -8.43
N GLU A 621 37.89 9.24 -9.06
CA GLU A 621 36.92 10.06 -8.34
C GLU A 621 35.50 9.59 -8.72
N ASP A 622 34.63 9.63 -7.71
CA ASP A 622 33.20 9.47 -7.89
C ASP A 622 32.59 10.86 -7.67
N PRO A 623 32.08 11.52 -8.73
CA PRO A 623 31.61 12.90 -8.63
C PRO A 623 30.48 13.02 -7.62
N ILE A 624 30.52 14.09 -6.83
CA ILE A 624 29.47 14.44 -5.87
C ILE A 624 28.23 14.87 -6.66
N ARG A 625 27.05 14.38 -6.27
CA ARG A 625 25.78 14.82 -6.88
C ARG A 625 25.58 16.32 -6.65
N GLU A 626 25.10 17.03 -7.67
CA GLU A 626 24.92 18.48 -7.63
C GLU A 626 24.04 18.94 -6.45
N ASP A 627 23.07 18.11 -6.06
CA ASP A 627 22.07 18.44 -5.05
C ASP A 627 22.43 17.95 -3.63
N SER A 628 23.55 17.23 -3.47
CA SER A 628 24.08 16.78 -2.18
C SER A 628 24.38 17.95 -1.24
N ALA A 629 25.02 19.02 -1.75
CA ALA A 629 25.37 20.18 -0.94
C ALA A 629 24.12 20.91 -0.41
N GLU A 630 23.09 21.06 -1.25
CA GLU A 630 21.82 21.66 -0.83
C GLU A 630 21.13 20.81 0.24
N LEU A 631 21.10 19.48 0.06
CA LEU A 631 20.53 18.55 1.02
C LEU A 631 21.16 18.76 2.40
N ILE A 632 22.49 18.69 2.49
CA ILE A 632 23.22 18.80 3.75
C ILE A 632 22.97 20.15 4.41
N GLN A 633 23.05 21.25 3.64
CA GLN A 633 22.81 22.59 4.16
C GLN A 633 21.39 22.76 4.72
N GLN A 634 20.38 22.22 4.06
CA GLN A 634 18.99 22.31 4.51
C GLN A 634 18.73 21.48 5.77
N PHE A 635 19.39 20.32 5.91
CA PHE A 635 19.35 19.52 7.13
C PHE A 635 20.04 20.24 8.31
N HIS A 636 21.19 20.87 8.10
CA HIS A 636 21.84 21.73 9.11
C HIS A 636 20.95 22.90 9.53
N ASN A 637 20.34 23.61 8.57
CA ASN A 637 19.41 24.71 8.85
C ASN A 637 18.20 24.27 9.69
N ALA A 638 17.81 23.00 9.59
CA ALA A 638 16.76 22.39 10.39
C ALA A 638 17.25 21.81 11.74
N GLY A 639 18.52 22.05 12.10
CA GLY A 639 19.14 21.58 13.35
C GLY A 639 19.41 20.07 13.39
N ILE A 640 19.50 19.42 12.23
CA ILE A 640 19.81 17.98 12.13
C ILE A 640 21.31 17.80 11.91
N ARG A 641 21.91 16.91 12.70
CA ARG A 641 23.31 16.52 12.56
C ARG A 641 23.46 15.53 11.41
N VAL A 642 24.52 15.67 10.61
CA VAL A 642 24.80 14.84 9.45
C VAL A 642 26.01 13.94 9.71
N THR A 643 25.85 12.65 9.49
CA THR A 643 26.93 11.65 9.54
C THR A 643 27.06 10.96 8.20
N MET A 644 28.28 10.92 7.68
CA MET A 644 28.62 10.05 6.54
C MET A 644 29.19 8.73 7.05
N LEU A 645 28.59 7.62 6.60
CA LEU A 645 29.11 6.28 6.79
C LEU A 645 29.67 5.78 5.46
N THR A 646 30.86 5.20 5.47
CA THR A 646 31.41 4.59 4.26
C THR A 646 32.39 3.48 4.59
N GLY A 647 32.45 2.47 3.71
CA GLY A 647 33.51 1.46 3.72
C GLY A 647 34.84 1.98 3.16
N ASP A 648 34.81 3.11 2.46
CA ASP A 648 36.00 3.76 1.91
C ASP A 648 36.85 4.37 3.04
N ASN A 649 38.11 3.97 3.15
CA ASN A 649 39.06 4.51 4.12
C ASN A 649 40.06 5.50 3.50
N SER A 650 39.86 5.91 2.24
CA SER A 650 40.74 6.81 1.52
C SER A 650 40.54 8.27 1.90
N ILE A 651 41.51 9.12 1.49
CA ILE A 651 41.40 10.58 1.59
C ILE A 651 40.17 11.12 0.84
N SER A 652 39.65 10.37 -0.16
CA SER A 652 38.45 10.74 -0.91
C SER A 652 37.24 10.91 0.00
N ALA A 653 37.04 10.02 0.98
CA ALA A 653 35.95 10.13 1.95
C ALA A 653 36.07 11.40 2.80
N GLN A 654 37.27 11.75 3.27
CA GLN A 654 37.50 12.98 4.04
C GLN A 654 37.28 14.23 3.19
N ARG A 655 37.67 14.20 1.91
CA ARG A 655 37.44 15.32 0.98
C ARG A 655 35.96 15.57 0.77
N VAL A 656 35.18 14.53 0.46
CA VAL A 656 33.72 14.63 0.32
C VAL A 656 33.08 15.16 1.61
N ALA A 657 33.53 14.68 2.78
CA ALA A 657 33.03 15.15 4.07
C ALA A 657 33.28 16.66 4.25
N ASN A 658 34.49 17.13 3.94
CA ASN A 658 34.87 18.53 4.10
C ASN A 658 34.15 19.43 3.09
N GLU A 659 34.02 18.99 1.84
CA GLU A 659 33.38 19.75 0.76
C GLU A 659 31.89 19.94 0.99
N LEU A 660 31.21 18.91 1.53
CA LEU A 660 29.79 18.96 1.89
C LEU A 660 29.53 19.50 3.31
N GLY A 661 30.58 19.73 4.11
CA GLY A 661 30.46 20.23 5.48
C GLY A 661 29.86 19.24 6.48
N ILE A 662 30.14 17.94 6.35
CA ILE A 662 29.58 16.86 7.17
C ILE A 662 30.10 16.92 8.62
N ASP A 663 29.21 16.83 9.62
CA ASP A 663 29.58 16.94 11.04
C ASP A 663 30.46 15.79 11.53
N LYS A 664 30.20 14.57 11.03
CA LYS A 664 30.91 13.35 11.46
C LYS A 664 31.12 12.39 10.29
N LEU A 665 32.37 11.99 10.08
CA LEU A 665 32.76 10.92 9.17
C LEU A 665 33.05 9.64 9.97
N VAL A 666 32.51 8.51 9.51
CA VAL A 666 32.95 7.18 9.94
C VAL A 666 33.35 6.38 8.69
N SER A 667 34.65 6.20 8.50
CA SER A 667 35.26 5.55 7.34
C SER A 667 35.74 4.13 7.66
N GLY A 668 35.98 3.32 6.62
CA GLY A 668 36.52 1.96 6.76
C GLY A 668 35.58 0.97 7.47
N VAL A 669 34.26 1.19 7.42
CA VAL A 669 33.27 0.42 8.18
C VAL A 669 32.68 -0.70 7.33
N THR A 670 32.62 -1.93 7.87
CA THR A 670 31.92 -3.05 7.23
C THR A 670 30.39 -2.87 7.31
N PRO A 671 29.59 -3.61 6.51
CA PRO A 671 28.13 -3.60 6.62
C PRO A 671 27.59 -3.81 8.05
N GLU A 672 28.15 -4.77 8.79
CA GLU A 672 27.79 -5.04 10.19
C GLU A 672 28.17 -3.86 11.09
N GLY A 673 29.32 -3.25 10.84
CA GLY A 673 29.78 -2.07 11.56
C GLY A 673 28.87 -0.86 11.34
N LYS A 674 28.32 -0.67 10.13
CA LYS A 674 27.33 0.38 9.84
C LYS A 674 26.06 0.18 10.66
N LEU A 675 25.58 -1.07 10.75
CA LEU A 675 24.42 -1.42 11.58
C LEU A 675 24.71 -1.22 13.08
N GLN A 676 25.90 -1.60 13.54
CA GLN A 676 26.33 -1.39 14.92
C GLN A 676 26.42 0.10 15.26
N TYR A 677 26.87 0.94 14.33
CA TYR A 677 26.85 2.39 14.49
C TYR A 677 25.44 2.92 14.73
N LEU A 678 24.46 2.52 13.90
CA LEU A 678 23.07 2.92 14.09
C LEU A 678 22.51 2.47 15.45
N ARG A 679 22.88 1.28 15.91
CA ARG A 679 22.51 0.76 17.25
C ARG A 679 23.23 1.44 18.40
N SER A 680 24.37 2.08 18.15
CA SER A 680 25.14 2.82 19.15
C SER A 680 24.63 4.24 19.40
N LEU A 681 23.72 4.73 18.55
CA LEU A 681 23.06 6.02 18.74
C LEU A 681 22.21 6.00 20.02
N ASN A 682 22.05 7.17 20.65
CA ASN A 682 21.25 7.26 21.87
C ASN A 682 19.78 6.96 21.57
N THR A 683 19.02 6.58 22.60
CA THR A 683 17.59 6.28 22.47
C THR A 683 16.75 7.47 22.00
N ASP A 684 17.21 8.69 22.24
CA ASP A 684 16.57 9.93 21.77
C ASP A 684 17.00 10.35 20.34
N ASP A 685 18.02 9.69 19.76
CA ASP A 685 18.54 10.00 18.43
C ASP A 685 17.79 9.19 17.36
N ILE A 686 16.87 9.85 16.65
CA ILE A 686 16.11 9.27 15.56
C ILE A 686 16.85 9.52 14.25
N ALA A 687 17.50 8.47 13.76
CA ALA A 687 18.31 8.48 12.55
C ALA A 687 17.50 8.17 11.28
N LEU A 688 17.68 9.02 10.26
CA LEU A 688 17.32 8.76 8.87
C LEU A 688 18.56 8.24 8.14
N MET A 689 18.54 6.97 7.73
CA MET A 689 19.59 6.35 6.91
C MET A 689 19.23 6.46 5.42
N ILE A 690 20.15 6.92 4.57
CA ILE A 690 20.01 6.91 3.10
C ILE A 690 21.14 6.06 2.51
N GLY A 691 20.80 5.11 1.63
CA GLY A 691 21.76 4.24 0.95
C GLY A 691 21.21 3.64 -0.34
N ASP A 692 22.07 2.99 -1.12
CA ASP A 692 21.76 2.44 -2.46
C ASP A 692 22.14 0.94 -2.62
N GLY A 693 23.11 0.43 -1.85
CA GLY A 693 23.73 -0.88 -2.10
C GLY A 693 23.07 -2.12 -1.47
N VAL A 694 23.37 -3.30 -2.05
CA VAL A 694 23.07 -4.65 -1.46
C VAL A 694 23.60 -4.74 -0.03
N ASN A 695 24.80 -4.20 0.18
CA ASN A 695 25.51 -4.21 1.46
C ASN A 695 24.80 -3.38 2.54
N ASP A 696 23.89 -2.49 2.16
CA ASP A 696 23.16 -1.63 3.09
C ASP A 696 21.77 -2.16 3.43
N ALA A 697 21.29 -3.25 2.82
CA ALA A 697 19.97 -3.79 3.14
C ALA A 697 19.78 -4.10 4.64
N PRO A 698 20.73 -4.77 5.35
CA PRO A 698 20.61 -4.96 6.80
C PRO A 698 20.65 -3.65 7.60
N VAL A 699 21.41 -2.66 7.10
CA VAL A 699 21.56 -1.33 7.72
C VAL A 699 20.27 -0.52 7.58
N LEU A 700 19.67 -0.52 6.39
CA LEU A 700 18.39 0.13 6.09
C LEU A 700 17.25 -0.51 6.88
N ALA A 701 17.24 -1.84 7.01
CA ALA A 701 16.24 -2.53 7.83
C ALA A 701 16.37 -2.25 9.33
N GLY A 702 17.59 -1.95 9.80
CA GLY A 702 17.90 -1.66 11.20
C GLY A 702 17.84 -0.18 11.60
N ALA A 703 17.63 0.73 10.64
CA ALA A 703 17.49 2.16 10.91
C ALA A 703 16.12 2.50 11.52
N HIS A 704 16.03 3.64 12.21
CA HIS A 704 14.74 4.16 12.69
C HIS A 704 13.84 4.60 11.52
N LEU A 705 14.47 5.17 10.50
CA LEU A 705 13.88 5.45 9.21
C LEU A 705 14.93 5.24 8.12
N SER A 706 14.58 4.55 7.05
CA SER A 706 15.49 4.31 5.93
C SER A 706 14.94 4.74 4.56
N VAL A 707 15.85 5.18 3.70
CA VAL A 707 15.59 5.54 2.30
C VAL A 707 16.54 4.76 1.41
N ALA A 708 15.98 3.99 0.48
CA ALA A 708 16.74 3.39 -0.61
C ALA A 708 16.69 4.29 -1.86
N MET A 709 17.82 4.41 -2.55
CA MET A 709 17.90 5.03 -3.88
C MET A 709 17.25 4.16 -4.96
N GLY A 710 16.76 4.79 -6.03
CA GLY A 710 16.00 4.14 -7.11
C GLY A 710 16.86 3.24 -7.98
N GLY A 711 18.13 3.60 -8.19
CA GLY A 711 19.14 2.73 -8.79
C GLY A 711 19.60 1.59 -7.87
N GLY A 712 19.19 1.59 -6.60
CA GLY A 712 19.59 0.59 -5.62
C GLY A 712 19.02 -0.81 -5.90
N THR A 713 19.62 -1.81 -5.27
CA THR A 713 19.21 -3.21 -5.49
C THR A 713 17.83 -3.52 -4.93
N ASP A 714 17.14 -4.52 -5.48
CA ASP A 714 15.81 -4.92 -5.01
C ASP A 714 15.77 -5.32 -3.52
N ILE A 715 16.89 -5.85 -3.02
CA ILE A 715 17.06 -6.19 -1.61
C ILE A 715 17.13 -4.91 -0.76
N ALA A 716 17.84 -3.88 -1.22
CA ALA A 716 17.88 -2.58 -0.53
C ALA A 716 16.51 -1.88 -0.56
N LYS A 717 15.85 -1.84 -1.72
CA LYS A 717 14.49 -1.27 -1.89
C LYS A 717 13.45 -1.98 -1.03
N SER A 718 13.55 -3.30 -0.90
CA SER A 718 12.64 -4.08 -0.06
C SER A 718 12.95 -3.98 1.45
N SER A 719 14.17 -3.62 1.82
CA SER A 719 14.55 -3.46 3.22
C SER A 719 14.27 -2.05 3.76
N ALA A 720 14.17 -1.05 2.88
CA ALA A 720 13.97 0.35 3.26
C ALA A 720 12.51 0.71 3.60
N ASP A 721 12.31 1.74 4.41
CA ASP A 721 10.96 2.25 4.72
C ASP A 721 10.38 3.15 3.62
N MET A 722 11.27 3.76 2.82
CA MET A 722 10.98 4.67 1.73
C MET A 722 11.94 4.42 0.57
N VAL A 723 11.46 4.60 -0.66
CA VAL A 723 12.25 4.47 -1.89
C VAL A 723 12.16 5.79 -2.65
N LEU A 724 13.31 6.34 -3.00
CA LEU A 724 13.42 7.50 -3.90
C LEU A 724 13.54 6.96 -5.33
N LEU A 725 12.59 7.24 -6.21
CA LEU A 725 12.57 6.66 -7.56
C LEU A 725 13.55 7.36 -8.52
N GLY A 726 13.73 8.67 -8.35
CA GLY A 726 14.72 9.44 -9.09
C GLY A 726 16.04 9.58 -8.32
N ASP A 727 16.93 10.40 -8.86
CA ASP A 727 18.30 10.56 -8.36
C ASP A 727 18.49 11.85 -7.55
N GLN A 728 17.46 12.70 -7.51
CA GLN A 728 17.44 13.97 -6.78
C GLN A 728 17.15 13.78 -5.28
N LEU A 729 18.21 13.81 -4.47
CA LEU A 729 18.18 13.77 -3.01
C LEU A 729 17.34 14.90 -2.38
N THR A 730 17.29 16.09 -2.99
CA THR A 730 16.48 17.23 -2.50
C THR A 730 15.00 16.90 -2.31
N ARG A 731 14.48 15.88 -2.98
CA ARG A 731 13.11 15.38 -2.81
C ARG A 731 12.85 14.86 -1.40
N ILE A 732 13.87 14.37 -0.69
CA ILE A 732 13.78 13.97 0.71
C ILE A 732 13.42 15.17 1.60
N LEU A 733 13.91 16.37 1.26
CA LEU A 733 13.50 17.62 1.94
C LEU A 733 12.02 17.92 1.70
N ASN A 734 11.54 17.73 0.47
CA ASN A 734 10.13 17.90 0.13
C ASN A 734 9.26 16.88 0.88
N ALA A 735 9.73 15.64 1.03
CA ALA A 735 9.07 14.62 1.85
C ALA A 735 8.91 15.06 3.30
N ARG A 736 10.00 15.59 3.90
CA ARG A 736 9.97 16.09 5.27
C ARG A 736 9.04 17.29 5.44
N LYS A 737 9.08 18.26 4.51
CA LYS A 737 8.16 19.42 4.50
C LYS A 737 6.71 18.96 4.44
N LEU A 738 6.40 18.00 3.57
CA LEU A 738 5.05 17.43 3.46
C LEU A 738 4.66 16.68 4.73
N ALA A 739 5.54 15.87 5.31
CA ALA A 739 5.30 15.16 6.57
C ALA A 739 4.96 16.12 7.72
N LEU A 740 5.72 17.21 7.88
CA LEU A 740 5.45 18.26 8.87
C LEU A 740 4.09 18.94 8.64
N ARG A 741 3.74 19.23 7.38
CA ARG A 741 2.45 19.79 6.99
C ARG A 741 1.30 18.81 7.28
N THR A 742 1.49 17.52 7.00
CA THR A 742 0.54 16.45 7.29
C THR A 742 0.30 16.33 8.79
N LYS A 743 1.35 16.33 9.63
CA LYS A 743 1.24 16.33 11.10
C LYS A 743 0.44 17.54 11.61
N LYS A 744 0.68 18.72 11.04
CA LYS A 744 -0.08 19.94 11.39
C LYS A 744 -1.55 19.81 11.04
N ILE A 745 -1.88 19.36 9.82
CA ILE A 745 -3.28 19.18 9.36
C ILE A 745 -4.00 18.12 10.20
N ILE A 746 -3.35 17.00 10.55
CA ILE A 746 -3.92 16.00 11.46
C ILE A 746 -4.26 16.63 12.81
N ARG A 747 -3.35 17.43 13.39
CA ARG A 747 -3.59 18.12 14.65
C ARG A 747 -4.74 19.12 14.57
N GLU A 748 -4.82 19.90 13.49
CA GLU A 748 -5.93 20.83 13.22
C GLU A 748 -7.27 20.08 13.15
N ASN A 749 -7.32 18.98 12.39
CA ASN A 749 -8.52 18.19 12.20
C ASN A 749 -9.00 17.54 13.51
N LEU A 750 -8.07 16.96 14.29
CA LEU A 750 -8.39 16.38 15.59
C LEU A 750 -8.85 17.45 16.59
N ALA A 751 -8.18 18.61 16.63
CA ALA A 751 -8.56 19.72 17.50
C ALA A 751 -9.95 20.26 17.15
N TRP A 752 -10.28 20.40 15.86
CA TRP A 752 -11.60 20.81 15.39
C TRP A 752 -12.67 19.77 15.76
N ALA A 753 -12.41 18.50 15.47
CA ALA A 753 -13.36 17.41 15.75
C ALA A 753 -13.67 17.29 17.24
N LEU A 754 -12.65 17.40 18.11
CA LEU A 754 -12.83 17.35 19.56
C LEU A 754 -13.49 18.63 20.08
N GLY A 755 -13.06 19.81 19.62
CA GLY A 755 -13.59 21.10 20.06
C GLY A 755 -15.09 21.26 19.73
N TYR A 756 -15.51 20.89 18.53
CA TYR A 756 -16.92 20.88 18.15
C TYR A 756 -17.75 19.97 19.07
N ASN A 757 -17.31 18.73 19.27
CA ASN A 757 -18.02 17.75 20.09
C ASN A 757 -18.11 18.17 21.57
N LEU A 758 -17.05 18.79 22.11
CA LEU A 758 -17.01 19.27 23.49
C LEU A 758 -18.01 20.41 23.75
N ILE A 759 -18.27 21.23 22.74
CA ILE A 759 -19.21 22.36 22.83
C ILE A 759 -20.65 21.91 22.59
N ILE A 760 -20.90 21.09 21.57
CA ILE A 760 -22.26 20.74 21.17
C ILE A 760 -22.93 19.75 22.13
N LEU A 761 -22.18 18.83 22.74
CA LEU A 761 -22.74 17.78 23.59
C LEU A 761 -23.41 18.36 24.86
N PRO A 762 -22.78 19.24 25.65
CA PRO A 762 -23.45 19.86 26.80
C PRO A 762 -24.69 20.65 26.41
N LEU A 763 -24.64 21.37 25.28
CA LEU A 763 -25.79 22.13 24.78
C LEU A 763 -26.94 21.20 24.37
N ALA A 764 -26.64 20.05 23.75
CA ALA A 764 -27.63 19.05 23.39
C ALA A 764 -28.25 18.40 24.63
N VAL A 765 -27.45 18.02 25.63
CA VAL A 765 -27.94 17.45 26.91
C VAL A 765 -28.83 18.44 27.66
N ALA A 766 -28.53 19.73 27.58
CA ALA A 766 -29.32 20.80 28.19
C ALA A 766 -30.60 21.15 27.41
N GLY A 767 -30.86 20.53 26.26
CA GLY A 767 -32.03 20.85 25.43
C GLY A 767 -31.93 22.18 24.68
N PHE A 768 -30.73 22.71 24.43
CA PHE A 768 -30.54 23.94 23.65
C PHE A 768 -30.25 23.69 22.17
N VAL A 769 -30.13 22.43 21.75
CA VAL A 769 -29.78 22.06 20.36
C VAL A 769 -30.89 21.23 19.77
N ALA A 770 -31.56 21.77 18.75
CA ALA A 770 -32.50 21.00 17.97
C ALA A 770 -31.77 19.93 17.13
N PRO A 771 -32.37 18.74 16.91
CA PRO A 771 -31.72 17.64 16.18
C PRO A 771 -31.22 18.02 14.78
N TYR A 772 -31.92 18.89 14.05
CA TYR A 772 -31.50 19.34 12.72
C TYR A 772 -30.22 20.19 12.77
N ILE A 773 -30.03 21.02 13.80
CA ILE A 773 -28.81 21.83 14.00
C ILE A 773 -27.62 20.91 14.27
N ALA A 774 -27.83 19.90 15.12
CA ALA A 774 -26.85 18.86 15.43
C ALA A 774 -26.35 18.16 14.16
N VAL A 775 -27.27 17.74 13.27
CA VAL A 775 -26.94 17.08 12.00
C VAL A 775 -26.15 18.01 11.07
N VAL A 776 -26.62 19.25 10.87
CA VAL A 776 -25.95 20.21 9.97
C VAL A 776 -24.53 20.51 10.47
N GLY A 777 -24.38 20.77 11.77
CA GLY A 777 -23.08 21.02 12.40
C GLY A 777 -22.13 19.83 12.26
N MET A 778 -22.64 18.61 12.43
CA MET A 778 -21.84 17.39 12.26
C MET A 778 -21.37 17.19 10.81
N SER A 779 -22.27 17.36 9.84
CA SER A 779 -21.92 17.23 8.42
C SER A 779 -20.93 18.30 8.00
N ALA A 780 -21.12 19.55 8.44
CA ALA A 780 -20.17 20.63 8.21
C ALA A 780 -18.79 20.32 8.82
N SER A 781 -18.74 19.83 10.06
CA SER A 781 -17.50 19.44 10.73
C SER A 781 -16.71 18.38 9.96
N SER A 782 -17.40 17.35 9.46
CA SER A 782 -16.78 16.30 8.65
C SER A 782 -16.24 16.83 7.32
N ILE A 783 -17.00 17.71 6.65
CA ILE A 783 -16.58 18.34 5.39
C ILE A 783 -15.36 19.24 5.59
N ILE A 784 -15.29 19.99 6.69
CA ILE A 784 -14.15 20.85 7.03
C ILE A 784 -12.88 20.00 7.18
N VAL A 785 -12.95 18.89 7.92
CA VAL A 785 -11.82 17.97 8.12
C VAL A 785 -11.34 17.34 6.81
N VAL A 786 -12.27 16.88 5.98
CA VAL A 786 -11.94 16.30 4.66
C VAL A 786 -11.33 17.36 3.74
N SER A 787 -11.94 18.55 3.66
CA SER A 787 -11.45 19.67 2.84
C SER A 787 -10.07 20.15 3.27
N ASN A 788 -9.80 20.21 4.59
CA ASN A 788 -8.50 20.58 5.11
C ASN A 788 -7.44 19.53 4.74
N SER A 789 -7.80 18.23 4.77
CA SER A 789 -6.91 17.14 4.37
C SER A 789 -6.55 17.18 2.88
N LEU A 790 -7.50 17.53 2.01
CA LEU A 790 -7.28 17.68 0.57
C LEU A 790 -6.27 18.78 0.21
N ARG A 791 -5.97 19.72 1.12
CA ARG A 791 -4.91 20.72 0.92
C ARG A 791 -3.52 20.09 0.78
N LEU A 792 -3.33 18.83 1.18
CA LEU A 792 -2.09 18.07 0.99
C LEU A 792 -1.89 17.61 -0.46
N LEU A 793 -2.94 17.62 -1.29
CA LEU A 793 -2.84 17.33 -2.72
C LEU A 793 -2.40 18.54 -3.56
N LYS A 794 -2.32 19.73 -2.94
CA LYS A 794 -1.79 20.97 -3.50
C LYS A 794 -0.39 21.24 -2.95
#